data_AF-A0A944MZE4-F1
#
_entry.id   AF-A0A944MZE4-F1
#
_cell.length_a   1.000
_cell.length_b   1.000
_cell.length_c   1.000
_cell.angle_alpha   90.00
_cell.angle_beta   90.00
_cell.angle_gamma   90.00
#
_symmetry.space_group_name_H-M   'P 1'
#
loop_
_entity.id
_entity.type
_entity.pdbx_description
1 polymer ?
#
loop_
_entity_poly.entity_id
_entity_poly.type
_entity_poly.pdbx_seq_one_letter_code
_entity_poly.pdbx_strand_id
1 'polypeptide(L)'
;MPEALLKRLAEDQYKEAKADLATIFVDRMLRWSESSGSIAAVTPQNWLFLTRYTKLRVKLLKRRTWNLIARLGPGAFETISGEIVNVALSVITGSKPSENTAVAGVDVSNAATPSDKAARLCGKPDVGLGQEQADGRVSILTQREQLKNPDCRITFEVGSGLPLLAEYAISMRGIVMGDGQKWARAYWEVVCVGNRWRLLQSTVTSPEPYRGREHVIDWSTNGDGMLRPGTQNEAYGRLGVAMAQMGQLSATLFTGELYDNNTGVIVPKEHEHYLPIWCFCTSPEYVRAVREVDQALKVTNASLVKVPFDLPHWQKVAAEKYPNGLPEPQSDDPTQWLFHGHPAQAEPSTILQVAVARLLGYRWPPELDTEMRLADEARTWVARCDALNDFTDEDGIVCLSAIRGKRPAVERLRAILSAAFGTEWSASKERNLLALAVDGKQLSASLEDWLRDKFFEEHCKLFHQRPFIWHIWDGNKDGFHCLVNAHKLTGSEGIARRTLESITYSYLGDWIERQKTHQQAGQEGADARLVAALDLKEQLQKILAGEPPYDIFVRWKPLAEQAIGWNPDINDGVRLNIRPFMKAELRKGGKKGAGLLRWKPNIHWKKDRGKEPQCLRPQADFPWFWTCDGEGHASARLDFSGSREFDGNRWNDLHYSTISKQAAQNMVEGENF
;
A
#
# COMPACT_ATOMS: atom_id res chain seq x y z
N MET A 1 -6.70 -7.62 -35.56
CA MET A 1 -6.56 -6.97 -36.90
C MET A 1 -7.02 -5.50 -36.91
N PRO A 2 -8.20 -5.10 -36.38
CA PRO A 2 -8.65 -3.69 -36.41
C PRO A 2 -7.79 -2.72 -35.59
N GLU A 3 -7.30 -3.14 -34.42
CA GLU A 3 -6.53 -2.30 -33.51
C GLU A 3 -5.15 -1.90 -34.07
N ALA A 4 -4.45 -2.84 -34.72
CA ALA A 4 -3.16 -2.57 -35.36
C ALA A 4 -3.28 -1.56 -36.51
N LEU A 5 -4.39 -1.63 -37.27
CA LEU A 5 -4.68 -0.66 -38.35
C LEU A 5 -4.95 0.73 -37.79
N LEU A 6 -5.78 0.83 -36.74
CA LEU A 6 -6.09 2.10 -36.09
C LEU A 6 -4.85 2.75 -35.46
N LYS A 7 -4.00 1.95 -34.83
CA LYS A 7 -2.73 2.40 -34.27
C LYS A 7 -1.81 2.97 -35.35
N ARG A 8 -1.66 2.26 -36.48
CA ARG A 8 -0.87 2.73 -37.63
C ARG A 8 -1.43 4.04 -38.20
N LEU A 9 -2.75 4.12 -38.43
CA LEU A 9 -3.42 5.35 -38.88
C LEU A 9 -3.14 6.53 -37.93
N ALA A 10 -3.24 6.31 -36.62
CA ALA A 10 -2.98 7.33 -35.62
C ALA A 10 -1.51 7.80 -35.64
N GLU A 11 -0.56 6.86 -35.78
CA GLU A 11 0.87 7.14 -35.83
C GLU A 11 1.27 7.92 -37.09
N ASP A 12 0.69 7.56 -38.24
CA ASP A 12 1.03 8.12 -39.55
C ASP A 12 0.36 9.48 -39.80
N GLN A 13 -0.95 9.59 -39.51
CA GLN A 13 -1.76 10.75 -39.92
C GLN A 13 -2.01 11.76 -38.80
N TYR A 14 -1.91 11.34 -37.53
CA TYR A 14 -2.32 12.12 -36.35
C TYR A 14 -1.25 12.16 -35.27
N LYS A 15 0.02 12.27 -35.67
CA LYS A 15 1.20 12.15 -34.79
C LYS A 15 1.11 12.96 -33.49
N GLU A 16 0.58 14.19 -33.52
CA GLU A 16 0.41 15.01 -32.31
C GLU A 16 -0.84 14.65 -31.49
N ALA A 17 -1.88 14.08 -32.09
CA ALA A 17 -3.16 13.76 -31.46
C ALA A 17 -3.34 12.28 -31.10
N LYS A 18 -2.38 11.41 -31.45
CA LYS A 18 -2.49 9.95 -31.35
C LYS A 18 -2.63 9.36 -29.95
N ALA A 19 -2.51 10.18 -28.91
CA ALA A 19 -2.53 9.71 -27.52
C ALA A 19 -3.94 9.34 -27.02
N ASP A 20 -5.00 9.84 -27.68
CA ASP A 20 -6.39 9.52 -27.38
C ASP A 20 -7.25 9.67 -28.65
N LEU A 21 -8.24 8.79 -28.83
CA LEU A 21 -9.16 8.86 -29.96
C LEU A 21 -9.95 10.17 -29.97
N ALA A 22 -10.35 10.70 -28.81
CA ALA A 22 -11.05 11.98 -28.71
C ALA A 22 -10.22 13.12 -29.33
N THR A 23 -8.92 13.15 -29.07
CA THR A 23 -8.03 14.16 -29.65
C THR A 23 -7.79 13.97 -31.15
N ILE A 24 -7.77 12.72 -31.63
CA ILE A 24 -7.74 12.43 -33.07
C ILE A 24 -8.99 12.98 -33.75
N PHE A 25 -10.17 12.80 -33.14
CA PHE A 25 -11.41 13.35 -33.67
C PHE A 25 -11.42 14.88 -33.68
N VAL A 26 -10.90 15.55 -32.64
CA VAL A 26 -10.75 17.01 -32.63
C VAL A 26 -9.86 17.48 -33.78
N ASP A 27 -8.67 16.88 -33.97
CA ASP A 27 -7.77 17.25 -35.07
C ASP A 27 -8.40 16.93 -36.44
N ARG A 28 -9.15 15.83 -36.56
CA ARG A 28 -9.84 15.44 -37.80
C ARG A 28 -11.00 16.38 -38.15
N MET A 29 -11.86 16.73 -37.19
CA MET A 29 -12.94 17.69 -37.38
C MET A 29 -12.38 19.06 -37.83
N LEU A 30 -11.26 19.52 -37.26
CA LEU A 30 -10.59 20.76 -37.65
C LEU A 30 -9.84 20.68 -39.00
N ARG A 31 -9.59 19.49 -39.54
CA ARG A 31 -9.08 19.31 -40.91
C ARG A 31 -10.21 19.34 -41.94
N TRP A 32 -11.41 18.91 -41.55
CA TRP A 32 -12.60 18.92 -42.40
C TRP A 32 -13.38 20.22 -42.35
N SER A 33 -13.20 21.02 -41.30
CA SER A 33 -13.81 22.34 -41.20
C SER A 33 -13.18 23.30 -42.22
N GLU A 34 -14.01 24.02 -42.97
CA GLU A 34 -13.58 25.12 -43.83
C GLU A 34 -12.88 26.21 -43.02
N SER A 35 -12.15 27.12 -43.68
CA SER A 35 -11.32 28.13 -43.00
C SER A 35 -12.07 29.05 -42.03
N SER A 36 -13.39 29.17 -42.15
CA SER A 36 -14.26 29.93 -41.24
C SER A 36 -15.22 29.06 -40.41
N GLY A 37 -15.17 27.73 -40.57
CA GLY A 37 -16.02 26.82 -39.84
C GLY A 37 -15.58 26.68 -38.38
N SER A 38 -16.54 26.52 -37.47
CA SER A 38 -16.30 26.28 -36.05
C SER A 38 -16.76 24.88 -35.67
N ILE A 39 -15.99 24.23 -34.81
CA ILE A 39 -16.37 22.97 -34.18
C ILE A 39 -16.64 23.22 -32.70
N ALA A 40 -17.61 22.49 -32.15
CA ALA A 40 -17.86 22.42 -30.71
C ALA A 40 -17.74 20.96 -30.30
N ALA A 41 -16.74 20.63 -29.46
CA ALA A 41 -16.43 19.25 -29.10
C ALA A 41 -16.34 19.09 -27.59
N VAL A 42 -17.15 18.18 -27.04
CA VAL A 42 -17.02 17.70 -25.66
C VAL A 42 -16.05 16.53 -25.65
N THR A 43 -14.95 16.66 -24.90
CA THR A 43 -13.88 15.66 -24.84
C THR A 43 -13.35 15.53 -23.41
N PRO A 44 -12.67 14.42 -23.05
CA PRO A 44 -11.95 14.35 -21.78
C PRO A 44 -11.01 15.55 -21.61
N GLN A 45 -11.04 16.22 -20.47
CA GLN A 45 -10.31 17.49 -20.30
C GLN A 45 -8.78 17.34 -20.21
N ASN A 46 -8.29 16.12 -20.03
CA ASN A 46 -6.89 15.80 -19.77
C ASN A 46 -5.90 16.36 -20.83
N TRP A 47 -6.33 16.49 -22.08
CA TRP A 47 -5.46 17.00 -23.15
C TRP A 47 -5.21 18.51 -23.08
N LEU A 48 -5.97 19.23 -22.25
CA LEU A 48 -5.75 20.64 -21.97
C LEU A 48 -4.50 20.89 -21.09
N PHE A 49 -4.08 19.90 -20.28
CA PHE A 49 -2.98 20.11 -19.32
C PHE A 49 -1.91 19.01 -19.27
N LEU A 50 -2.20 17.75 -19.65
CA LEU A 50 -1.18 16.70 -19.58
C LEU A 50 -0.04 16.92 -20.59
N THR A 51 1.20 16.70 -20.16
CA THR A 51 2.43 16.95 -20.94
C THR A 51 2.49 16.16 -22.26
N ARG A 52 1.89 14.96 -22.33
CA ARG A 52 1.87 14.17 -23.57
C ARG A 52 1.17 14.88 -24.75
N TYR A 53 0.30 15.85 -24.47
CA TYR A 53 -0.44 16.62 -25.49
C TYR A 53 0.17 18.00 -25.79
N THR A 54 1.35 18.34 -25.26
CA THR A 54 2.00 19.65 -25.49
C THR A 54 2.11 19.97 -26.98
N LYS A 55 2.55 19.00 -27.80
CA LYS A 55 2.69 19.21 -29.25
C LYS A 55 1.35 19.48 -29.94
N LEU A 56 0.28 18.83 -29.50
CA LEU A 56 -1.08 19.09 -30.00
C LEU A 56 -1.53 20.51 -29.65
N ARG A 57 -1.38 20.91 -28.38
CA ARG A 57 -1.75 22.27 -27.93
C ARG A 57 -0.99 23.34 -28.68
N VAL A 58 0.33 23.19 -28.83
CA VAL A 58 1.16 24.12 -29.63
C VAL A 58 0.67 24.19 -31.08
N LYS A 59 0.39 23.05 -31.71
CA LYS A 59 -0.13 22.99 -33.09
C LYS A 59 -1.45 23.74 -33.21
N LEU A 60 -2.40 23.47 -32.31
CA LEU A 60 -3.73 24.06 -32.36
C LEU A 60 -3.71 25.55 -32.01
N LEU A 61 -3.04 25.96 -30.93
CA LEU A 61 -2.92 27.36 -30.53
C LEU A 61 -2.22 28.25 -31.56
N LYS A 62 -1.36 27.70 -32.43
CA LYS A 62 -0.68 28.44 -33.51
C LYS A 62 -1.45 28.47 -34.83
N ARG A 63 -2.35 27.52 -35.06
CA ARG A 63 -2.98 27.30 -36.38
C ARG A 63 -4.49 27.49 -36.40
N ARG A 64 -5.13 27.49 -35.23
CA ARG A 64 -6.58 27.52 -35.06
C ARG A 64 -6.96 28.61 -34.05
N THR A 65 -8.12 29.21 -34.26
CA THR A 65 -8.70 30.23 -33.39
C THR A 65 -9.54 29.53 -32.32
N TRP A 66 -9.15 29.67 -31.06
CA TRP A 66 -9.83 29.12 -29.90
C TRP A 66 -10.84 30.14 -29.40
N ASN A 67 -12.13 29.82 -29.48
CA ASN A 67 -13.18 30.76 -29.11
C ASN A 67 -13.54 30.62 -27.63
N LEU A 68 -13.81 29.38 -27.20
CA LEU A 68 -14.28 29.06 -25.85
C LEU A 68 -13.70 27.72 -25.40
N ILE A 69 -13.24 27.66 -24.16
CA ILE A 69 -12.98 26.43 -23.43
C ILE A 69 -13.79 26.47 -22.14
N ALA A 70 -14.74 25.56 -22.03
CA ALA A 70 -15.52 25.40 -20.81
C ALA A 70 -15.19 24.08 -20.13
N ARG A 71 -14.70 24.15 -18.89
CA ARG A 71 -14.49 22.97 -18.04
C ARG A 71 -15.84 22.59 -17.45
N LEU A 72 -16.31 21.39 -17.79
CA LEU A 72 -17.59 20.87 -17.32
C LEU A 72 -17.41 19.99 -16.09
N GLY A 73 -16.24 19.37 -15.90
CA GLY A 73 -15.96 18.51 -14.76
C GLY A 73 -16.77 17.21 -14.77
N PRO A 74 -16.93 16.54 -13.61
CA PRO A 74 -17.71 15.31 -13.49
C PRO A 74 -19.21 15.60 -13.56
N GLY A 75 -20.01 14.56 -13.79
CA GLY A 75 -21.48 14.69 -13.84
C GLY A 75 -21.99 15.57 -14.99
N ALA A 76 -21.21 15.73 -16.07
CA ALA A 76 -21.61 16.51 -17.25
C ALA A 76 -22.59 15.76 -18.17
N PHE A 77 -22.72 14.44 -18.01
CA PHE A 77 -23.65 13.62 -18.78
C PHE A 77 -24.70 13.01 -17.84
N GLU A 78 -25.98 13.03 -18.24
CA GLU A 78 -27.09 12.48 -17.44
C GLU A 78 -26.97 10.98 -17.19
N THR A 79 -26.42 10.23 -18.16
CA THR A 79 -26.33 8.77 -18.13
C THR A 79 -25.05 8.24 -17.49
N ILE A 80 -24.08 9.10 -17.16
CA ILE A 80 -22.80 8.71 -16.55
C ILE A 80 -22.76 9.27 -15.13
N SER A 81 -22.97 8.40 -14.14
CA SER A 81 -22.92 8.77 -12.73
C SER A 81 -21.49 8.76 -12.17
N GLY A 82 -21.21 9.67 -11.23
CA GLY A 82 -19.93 9.76 -10.51
C GLY A 82 -18.81 10.51 -11.24
N GLU A 83 -17.63 10.57 -10.61
CA GLU A 83 -16.41 11.23 -11.16
C GLU A 83 -15.67 10.37 -12.21
N ILE A 84 -16.39 9.53 -12.95
CA ILE A 84 -15.79 8.56 -13.86
C ILE A 84 -15.19 9.27 -15.10
N VAL A 85 -15.78 10.40 -15.51
CA VAL A 85 -15.36 11.13 -16.71
C VAL A 85 -15.37 12.64 -16.43
N ASN A 86 -14.19 13.26 -16.46
CA ASN A 86 -14.02 14.71 -16.41
C ASN A 86 -13.85 15.26 -17.82
N VAL A 87 -14.76 16.13 -18.26
CA VAL A 87 -14.80 16.64 -19.65
C VAL A 87 -14.73 18.16 -19.73
N ALA A 88 -14.33 18.62 -20.91
CA ALA A 88 -14.39 20.02 -21.30
C ALA A 88 -15.08 20.16 -22.67
N LEU A 89 -15.83 21.24 -22.83
CA LEU A 89 -16.33 21.72 -24.11
C LEU A 89 -15.29 22.67 -24.72
N SER A 90 -14.90 22.39 -25.95
CA SER A 90 -14.01 23.26 -26.73
C SER A 90 -14.70 23.75 -27.99
N VAL A 91 -14.67 25.06 -28.20
CA VAL A 91 -15.16 25.73 -29.41
C VAL A 91 -13.96 26.33 -30.14
N ILE A 92 -13.67 25.81 -31.32
CA ILE A 92 -12.48 26.15 -32.10
C ILE A 92 -12.86 26.39 -33.56
N THR A 93 -12.46 27.54 -34.10
CA THR A 93 -12.61 27.90 -35.51
C THR A 93 -11.38 27.47 -36.33
N GLY A 94 -11.61 27.02 -37.56
CA GLY A 94 -10.60 26.60 -38.53
C GLY A 94 -9.57 27.68 -38.93
N SER A 95 -9.90 28.94 -38.70
CA SER A 95 -9.09 30.11 -39.06
C SER A 95 -7.81 30.21 -38.24
N LYS A 96 -6.78 30.87 -38.79
CA LYS A 96 -5.53 31.13 -38.07
C LYS A 96 -5.73 32.30 -37.10
N PRO A 97 -5.19 32.22 -35.86
CA PRO A 97 -5.32 33.30 -34.89
C PRO A 97 -4.43 34.50 -35.26
N SER A 98 -4.90 35.70 -34.92
CA SER A 98 -4.10 36.93 -34.84
C SER A 98 -3.38 37.06 -33.49
N GLU A 99 -2.44 38.00 -33.35
CA GLU A 99 -1.65 38.17 -32.11
C GLU A 99 -2.51 38.48 -30.87
N ASN A 100 -3.64 39.17 -31.07
CA ASN A 100 -4.56 39.59 -30.00
C ASN A 100 -5.81 38.70 -29.92
N THR A 101 -5.79 37.52 -30.56
CA THR A 101 -6.93 36.59 -30.49
C THR A 101 -7.16 36.14 -29.05
N ALA A 102 -8.32 36.52 -28.52
CA ALA A 102 -8.77 36.16 -27.19
C ALA A 102 -9.43 34.77 -27.19
N VAL A 103 -9.29 34.07 -26.07
CA VAL A 103 -9.93 32.81 -25.72
C VAL A 103 -10.76 33.04 -24.48
N ALA A 104 -12.04 32.68 -24.54
CA ALA A 104 -12.89 32.64 -23.35
C ALA A 104 -12.67 31.33 -22.59
N GLY A 105 -12.40 31.42 -21.30
CA GLY A 105 -12.35 30.31 -20.36
C GLY A 105 -13.53 30.37 -19.40
N VAL A 106 -14.23 29.27 -19.20
CA VAL A 106 -15.34 29.20 -18.23
C VAL A 106 -15.19 27.91 -17.42
N ASP A 107 -15.28 28.00 -16.09
CA ASP A 107 -15.32 26.82 -15.24
C ASP A 107 -16.71 26.65 -14.62
N VAL A 108 -17.34 25.51 -14.92
CA VAL A 108 -18.63 25.09 -14.35
C VAL A 108 -18.51 23.70 -13.71
N SER A 109 -17.29 23.23 -13.42
CA SER A 109 -17.05 21.88 -12.88
C SER A 109 -17.81 21.63 -11.58
N ASN A 110 -18.00 22.67 -10.77
CA ASN A 110 -18.60 22.59 -9.44
C ASN A 110 -20.14 22.56 -9.45
N ALA A 111 -20.79 22.81 -10.60
CA ALA A 111 -22.23 22.64 -10.72
C ALA A 111 -22.63 21.16 -10.59
N ALA A 112 -23.67 20.88 -9.81
CA ALA A 112 -24.04 19.52 -9.41
C ALA A 112 -24.68 18.71 -10.54
N THR A 113 -25.53 19.35 -11.36
CA THR A 113 -26.29 18.66 -12.41
C THR A 113 -25.91 19.15 -13.81
N PRO A 114 -26.12 18.33 -14.86
CA PRO A 114 -26.00 18.77 -16.25
C PRO A 114 -26.83 20.02 -16.56
N SER A 115 -28.02 20.15 -15.98
CA SER A 115 -28.91 21.30 -16.14
C SER A 115 -28.28 22.57 -15.55
N ASP A 116 -27.71 22.48 -14.35
CA ASP A 116 -27.04 23.61 -13.70
C ASP A 116 -25.81 24.05 -14.49
N LYS A 117 -25.01 23.08 -14.97
CA LYS A 117 -23.87 23.35 -15.86
C LYS A 117 -24.32 24.09 -17.12
N ALA A 118 -25.39 23.65 -17.77
CA ALA A 118 -25.94 24.30 -18.95
C ALA A 118 -26.45 25.72 -18.65
N ALA A 119 -27.13 25.93 -17.51
CA ALA A 119 -27.59 27.24 -17.08
C ALA A 119 -26.41 28.21 -16.85
N ARG A 120 -25.35 27.76 -16.19
CA ARG A 120 -24.13 28.55 -15.94
C ARG A 120 -23.38 28.88 -17.23
N LEU A 121 -23.29 27.94 -18.19
CA LEU A 121 -22.73 28.21 -19.52
C LEU A 121 -23.50 29.31 -20.28
N CYS A 122 -24.81 29.40 -20.05
CA CYS A 122 -25.67 30.44 -20.61
C CYS A 122 -25.66 31.76 -19.80
N GLY A 123 -24.80 31.90 -18.79
CA GLY A 123 -24.68 33.12 -17.98
C GLY A 123 -25.83 33.35 -17.00
N LYS A 124 -26.61 32.31 -16.66
CA LYS A 124 -27.67 32.43 -15.65
C LYS A 124 -27.07 32.34 -14.24
N PRO A 125 -27.43 33.26 -13.30
CA PRO A 125 -26.95 33.20 -11.92
C PRO A 125 -27.55 32.00 -11.17
N ASP A 126 -26.80 31.47 -10.20
CA ASP A 126 -27.25 30.37 -9.34
C ASP A 126 -28.50 30.78 -8.56
N VAL A 127 -29.58 30.01 -8.72
CA VAL A 127 -30.79 30.15 -7.90
C VAL A 127 -30.63 29.24 -6.69
N GLY A 128 -29.88 29.67 -5.66
CA GLY A 128 -29.86 28.99 -4.35
C GLY A 128 -28.52 28.72 -3.66
N LEU A 129 -27.38 29.21 -4.16
CA LEU A 129 -26.09 29.14 -3.46
C LEU A 129 -25.58 30.55 -3.15
N GLY A 130 -25.07 30.76 -1.93
CA GLY A 130 -24.62 32.06 -1.44
C GLY A 130 -23.56 32.72 -2.33
N GLN A 131 -23.56 34.05 -2.35
CA GLN A 131 -22.86 34.95 -3.29
C GLN A 131 -21.31 34.89 -3.33
N GLU A 132 -20.63 33.88 -2.77
CA GLU A 132 -19.17 33.94 -2.54
C GLU A 132 -18.29 32.97 -3.33
N GLN A 133 -18.81 32.14 -4.24
CA GLN A 133 -17.96 31.28 -5.08
C GLN A 133 -17.88 31.75 -6.55
N ALA A 134 -16.65 31.92 -7.04
CA ALA A 134 -16.27 32.51 -8.32
C ALA A 134 -16.60 31.65 -9.58
N ASP A 135 -17.56 30.73 -9.50
CA ASP A 135 -17.86 29.77 -10.56
C ASP A 135 -18.70 30.41 -11.68
N GLY A 136 -18.41 30.05 -12.94
CA GLY A 136 -19.11 30.60 -14.12
C GLY A 136 -18.63 31.97 -14.60
N ARG A 137 -17.59 32.56 -14.00
CA ARG A 137 -16.94 33.77 -14.53
C ARG A 137 -16.24 33.46 -15.85
N VAL A 138 -16.49 34.30 -16.86
CA VAL A 138 -15.78 34.23 -18.14
C VAL A 138 -14.42 34.90 -17.97
N SER A 139 -13.37 34.10 -18.07
CA SER A 139 -11.98 34.57 -18.10
C SER A 139 -11.57 34.82 -19.54
N ILE A 140 -11.07 36.02 -19.85
CA ILE A 140 -10.63 36.38 -21.20
C ILE A 140 -9.11 36.49 -21.19
N LEU A 141 -8.44 35.57 -21.89
CA LEU A 141 -6.99 35.52 -22.04
C LEU A 141 -6.61 35.45 -23.50
N THR A 142 -5.40 35.86 -23.87
CA THR A 142 -4.94 35.73 -25.26
C THR A 142 -4.36 34.34 -25.53
N GLN A 143 -4.52 33.83 -26.76
CA GLN A 143 -3.84 32.58 -27.17
C GLN A 143 -2.32 32.66 -27.01
N ARG A 144 -1.76 33.86 -27.16
CA ARG A 144 -0.33 34.12 -26.97
C ARG A 144 0.11 33.88 -25.53
N GLU A 145 -0.71 34.24 -24.54
CA GLU A 145 -0.42 33.95 -23.13
C GLU A 145 -0.48 32.45 -22.84
N GLN A 146 -1.46 31.75 -23.41
CA GLN A 146 -1.56 30.28 -23.29
C GLN A 146 -0.32 29.55 -23.86
N LEU A 147 0.29 30.10 -24.91
CA LEU A 147 1.55 29.57 -25.47
C LEU A 147 2.76 29.75 -24.54
N LYS A 148 2.72 30.72 -23.62
CA LYS A 148 3.79 30.98 -22.63
C LYS A 148 3.69 30.07 -21.41
N ASN A 149 2.51 29.49 -21.15
CA ASN A 149 2.33 28.58 -20.02
C ASN A 149 3.28 27.37 -20.13
N PRO A 150 3.76 26.82 -18.99
CA PRO A 150 4.54 25.58 -18.99
C PRO A 150 3.80 24.47 -19.73
N ASP A 151 4.45 23.75 -20.63
CA ASP A 151 3.82 22.76 -21.53
C ASP A 151 2.66 23.32 -22.41
N CYS A 152 2.53 24.65 -22.56
CA CYS A 152 1.39 25.32 -23.17
C CYS A 152 0.03 24.83 -22.63
N ARG A 153 -0.08 24.63 -21.31
CA ARG A 153 -1.33 24.21 -20.66
C ARG A 153 -2.39 25.30 -20.77
N ILE A 154 -3.65 24.90 -20.87
CA ILE A 154 -4.77 25.84 -20.94
C ILE A 154 -5.24 26.20 -19.52
N THR A 155 -5.00 27.45 -19.13
CA THR A 155 -5.36 28.01 -17.82
C THR A 155 -6.37 29.14 -17.99
N PHE A 156 -7.17 29.41 -16.95
CA PHE A 156 -8.12 30.52 -16.91
C PHE A 156 -7.60 31.73 -16.11
N GLU A 157 -6.38 31.63 -15.58
CA GLU A 157 -5.71 32.68 -14.82
C GLU A 157 -4.43 33.14 -15.51
N VAL A 158 -4.06 34.40 -15.25
CA VAL A 158 -2.78 35.00 -15.70
C VAL A 158 -1.67 34.45 -14.80
N GLY A 159 -0.57 33.99 -15.40
CA GLY A 159 0.57 33.45 -14.65
C GLY A 159 1.15 34.49 -13.68
N SER A 160 1.56 34.04 -12.49
CA SER A 160 2.04 34.89 -11.39
C SER A 160 3.36 35.64 -11.68
N GLY A 161 4.07 35.29 -12.76
CA GLY A 161 5.38 35.84 -13.09
C GLY A 161 6.53 35.33 -12.21
N LEU A 162 6.23 34.50 -11.20
CA LEU A 162 7.23 33.86 -10.35
C LEU A 162 7.97 32.73 -11.08
N PRO A 163 9.23 32.44 -10.70
CA PRO A 163 9.93 31.24 -11.10
C PRO A 163 9.15 29.96 -10.75
N LEU A 164 9.35 28.90 -11.52
CA LEU A 164 8.76 27.59 -11.21
C LEU A 164 9.61 26.85 -10.18
N LEU A 165 8.96 26.02 -9.36
CA LEU A 165 9.66 25.10 -8.46
C LEU A 165 10.68 24.21 -9.20
N ALA A 166 10.44 23.90 -10.48
CA ALA A 166 11.36 23.15 -11.35
C ALA A 166 12.73 23.81 -11.56
N GLU A 167 12.87 25.12 -11.28
CA GLU A 167 14.16 25.80 -11.27
C GLU A 167 15.01 25.37 -10.07
N TYR A 168 14.37 25.07 -8.94
CA TYR A 168 15.04 24.76 -7.67
C TYR A 168 15.02 23.26 -7.31
N ALA A 169 14.14 22.47 -7.92
CA ALA A 169 13.95 21.06 -7.60
C ALA A 169 13.64 20.20 -8.82
N ILE A 170 13.81 18.89 -8.67
CA ILE A 170 13.36 17.87 -9.63
C ILE A 170 12.27 17.02 -8.99
N SER A 171 11.40 16.41 -9.80
CA SER A 171 10.49 15.39 -9.31
C SER A 171 10.51 14.14 -10.17
N MET A 172 10.74 13.00 -9.51
CA MET A 172 11.01 11.72 -10.16
C MET A 172 9.93 10.69 -9.84
N ARG A 173 9.64 9.83 -10.82
CA ARG A 173 8.67 8.73 -10.68
C ARG A 173 9.27 7.58 -9.86
N GLY A 174 8.51 7.08 -8.90
CA GLY A 174 8.83 5.86 -8.17
C GLY A 174 8.75 4.57 -9.02
N ILE A 175 8.95 3.46 -8.32
CA ILE A 175 9.02 2.11 -8.87
C ILE A 175 7.64 1.65 -9.34
N VAL A 176 7.55 1.18 -10.59
CA VAL A 176 6.36 0.50 -11.10
C VAL A 176 6.62 -1.00 -11.10
N MET A 177 6.15 -1.69 -10.06
CA MET A 177 6.45 -3.11 -9.85
C MET A 177 5.73 -4.01 -10.86
N GLY A 178 4.54 -3.62 -11.33
CA GLY A 178 3.65 -4.46 -12.16
C GLY A 178 2.94 -5.58 -11.37
N ASP A 179 3.60 -6.11 -10.35
CA ASP A 179 3.05 -7.11 -9.41
C ASP A 179 3.47 -6.83 -7.96
N GLY A 180 2.73 -5.93 -7.29
CA GLY A 180 3.08 -5.53 -5.92
C GLY A 180 3.04 -6.67 -4.90
N GLN A 181 2.20 -7.69 -5.12
CA GLN A 181 2.09 -8.83 -4.21
C GLN A 181 3.29 -9.78 -4.32
N LYS A 182 3.99 -9.80 -5.46
CA LYS A 182 5.28 -10.49 -5.59
C LYS A 182 6.40 -9.67 -4.92
N TRP A 183 6.46 -8.37 -5.22
CA TRP A 183 7.66 -7.57 -4.96
C TRP A 183 7.68 -6.82 -3.63
N ALA A 184 6.54 -6.47 -3.03
CA ALA A 184 6.50 -5.65 -1.82
C ALA A 184 5.87 -6.36 -0.62
N ARG A 185 6.37 -6.07 0.58
CA ARG A 185 5.85 -6.55 1.86
C ARG A 185 5.78 -5.41 2.84
N ALA A 186 4.98 -5.55 3.90
CA ALA A 186 5.23 -4.73 5.08
C ALA A 186 6.54 -5.18 5.75
N TYR A 187 7.31 -4.26 6.34
CA TYR A 187 8.65 -4.57 6.85
C TYR A 187 8.63 -5.62 7.98
N TRP A 188 7.54 -5.70 8.74
CA TRP A 188 7.37 -6.69 9.81
C TRP A 188 7.06 -8.09 9.31
N GLU A 189 6.84 -8.28 8.00
CA GLU A 189 6.64 -9.60 7.40
C GLU A 189 7.97 -10.31 7.08
N VAL A 190 9.11 -9.63 7.18
CA VAL A 190 10.43 -10.15 6.78
C VAL A 190 11.41 -10.16 7.95
N VAL A 191 12.44 -11.01 7.90
CA VAL A 191 13.41 -11.17 9.00
C VAL A 191 14.22 -9.90 9.25
N CYS A 192 14.74 -9.30 8.18
CA CYS A 192 15.57 -8.11 8.27
C CYS A 192 15.53 -7.31 6.97
N VAL A 193 15.81 -6.02 7.11
CA VAL A 193 16.09 -5.10 6.01
C VAL A 193 17.56 -5.26 5.62
N GLY A 194 17.86 -5.26 4.32
CA GLY A 194 19.23 -5.46 3.83
C GLY A 194 19.29 -5.55 2.30
N ASN A 195 20.18 -6.39 1.78
CA ASN A 195 20.43 -6.50 0.35
C ASN A 195 19.20 -6.98 -0.45
N ARG A 196 18.47 -7.98 0.07
CA ARG A 196 17.23 -8.47 -0.53
C ARG A 196 16.09 -7.48 -0.30
N TRP A 197 15.73 -7.23 0.96
CA TRP A 197 14.61 -6.35 1.30
C TRP A 197 15.09 -4.94 1.56
N ARG A 198 14.82 -4.01 0.63
CA ARG A 198 15.15 -2.60 0.78
C ARG A 198 13.93 -1.80 1.20
N LEU A 199 14.14 -0.76 2.01
CA LEU A 199 13.08 0.15 2.45
C LEU A 199 12.36 0.79 1.26
N LEU A 200 11.02 0.80 1.30
CA LEU A 200 10.16 1.33 0.26
C LEU A 200 9.15 2.32 0.87
N GLN A 201 9.35 3.62 0.65
CA GLN A 201 8.45 4.65 1.14
C GLN A 201 7.19 4.75 0.25
N SER A 202 6.04 4.91 0.89
CA SER A 202 4.74 5.08 0.25
C SER A 202 4.09 6.41 0.62
N THR A 203 2.86 6.60 0.16
CA THR A 203 2.08 7.83 0.36
C THR A 203 1.53 7.95 1.77
N VAL A 204 1.19 9.17 2.15
CA VAL A 204 0.54 9.50 3.43
C VAL A 204 -0.81 10.16 3.19
N THR A 205 -1.72 10.07 4.16
CA THR A 205 -3.05 10.71 4.09
C THR A 205 -3.05 12.12 4.67
N SER A 206 -2.20 12.40 5.66
CA SER A 206 -2.01 13.71 6.30
C SER A 206 -0.55 14.17 6.13
N PRO A 207 -0.30 15.50 6.06
CA PRO A 207 1.07 16.01 6.05
C PRO A 207 1.75 15.81 7.42
N GLU A 208 2.68 14.86 7.48
CA GLU A 208 3.42 14.52 8.70
C GLU A 208 4.85 14.10 8.34
N PRO A 209 5.88 14.50 9.12
CA PRO A 209 7.25 14.08 8.87
C PRO A 209 7.41 12.57 9.09
N TYR A 210 8.27 11.94 8.30
CA TYR A 210 8.71 10.54 8.48
C TYR A 210 7.59 9.47 8.50
N ARG A 211 6.49 9.69 7.78
CA ARG A 211 5.40 8.72 7.61
C ARG A 211 5.49 8.00 6.25
N GLY A 212 4.63 7.00 6.05
CA GLY A 212 4.61 6.18 4.83
C GLY A 212 5.75 5.14 4.80
N ARG A 213 6.23 4.75 5.98
CA ARG A 213 7.44 3.94 6.20
C ARG A 213 7.11 2.53 6.67
N GLU A 214 6.16 1.89 5.99
CA GLU A 214 5.62 0.59 6.37
C GLU A 214 6.15 -0.56 5.50
N HIS A 215 6.71 -0.26 4.31
CA HIS A 215 6.95 -1.25 3.27
C HIS A 215 8.43 -1.50 2.99
N VAL A 216 8.70 -2.70 2.48
CA VAL A 216 9.97 -3.09 1.88
C VAL A 216 9.71 -3.68 0.50
N ILE A 217 10.73 -3.65 -0.36
CA ILE A 217 10.71 -4.23 -1.70
C ILE A 217 11.83 -5.26 -1.86
N ASP A 218 11.51 -6.38 -2.49
CA ASP A 218 12.50 -7.38 -2.89
C ASP A 218 13.32 -6.82 -4.06
N TRP A 219 14.53 -6.42 -3.74
CA TRP A 219 15.52 -5.82 -4.61
C TRP A 219 16.65 -6.78 -4.98
N SER A 220 16.51 -8.08 -4.69
CA SER A 220 17.52 -9.10 -4.99
C SER A 220 17.93 -9.15 -6.47
N THR A 221 17.00 -8.85 -7.37
CA THR A 221 17.23 -8.81 -8.82
C THR A 221 17.62 -7.42 -9.34
N ASN A 222 17.86 -6.45 -8.45
CA ASN A 222 18.05 -5.04 -8.80
C ASN A 222 16.93 -4.48 -9.69
N GLY A 223 15.70 -4.97 -9.48
CA GLY A 223 14.51 -4.56 -10.22
C GLY A 223 14.26 -5.30 -11.54
N ASP A 224 15.09 -6.30 -11.90
CA ASP A 224 14.79 -7.16 -13.05
C ASP A 224 13.47 -7.93 -12.82
N GLY A 225 12.66 -8.01 -13.88
CA GLY A 225 11.29 -8.50 -13.85
C GLY A 225 10.22 -7.51 -13.36
N MET A 226 10.60 -6.30 -12.90
CA MET A 226 9.64 -5.23 -12.61
C MET A 226 9.28 -4.44 -13.88
N LEU A 227 8.08 -3.88 -13.94
CA LEU A 227 7.63 -3.15 -15.14
C LEU A 227 8.47 -1.89 -15.41
N ARG A 228 8.78 -1.10 -14.38
CA ARG A 228 9.72 0.04 -14.44
C ARG A 228 10.44 0.18 -13.10
N PRO A 229 11.61 -0.46 -12.92
CA PRO A 229 12.30 -0.49 -11.64
C PRO A 229 12.91 0.86 -11.23
N GLY A 230 13.16 1.77 -12.17
CA GLY A 230 13.67 3.10 -11.82
C GLY A 230 15.10 3.08 -11.25
N THR A 231 15.94 2.13 -11.67
CA THR A 231 17.32 1.95 -11.21
C THR A 231 18.22 3.20 -11.38
N GLN A 232 17.87 4.10 -12.30
CA GLN A 232 18.57 5.37 -12.56
C GLN A 232 17.82 6.59 -11.98
N ASN A 233 17.03 6.41 -10.93
CA ASN A 233 16.27 7.50 -10.35
C ASN A 233 17.18 8.42 -9.52
N GLU A 234 17.35 9.65 -10.02
CA GLU A 234 18.18 10.71 -9.42
C GLU A 234 17.72 11.17 -8.03
N ALA A 235 16.53 10.77 -7.57
CA ALA A 235 16.06 11.07 -6.22
C ALA A 235 16.68 10.15 -5.15
N TYR A 236 17.10 8.94 -5.50
CA TYR A 236 17.63 7.98 -4.52
C TYR A 236 18.90 8.50 -3.84
N GLY A 237 18.98 8.31 -2.52
CA GLY A 237 20.08 8.80 -1.68
C GLY A 237 20.06 10.30 -1.37
N ARG A 238 19.05 11.05 -1.81
CA ARG A 238 18.95 12.50 -1.57
C ARG A 238 17.77 12.82 -0.65
N LEU A 239 17.94 13.84 0.18
CA LEU A 239 16.86 14.38 1.01
C LEU A 239 15.84 15.12 0.14
N GLY A 240 14.57 15.05 0.50
CA GLY A 240 13.51 15.72 -0.24
C GLY A 240 12.14 15.59 0.41
N VAL A 241 11.10 15.86 -0.37
CA VAL A 241 9.70 15.76 0.09
C VAL A 241 8.97 14.72 -0.75
N ALA A 242 8.46 13.68 -0.10
CA ALA A 242 7.58 12.69 -0.71
C ALA A 242 6.14 13.21 -0.69
N MET A 243 5.51 13.24 -1.87
CA MET A 243 4.15 13.70 -2.07
C MET A 243 3.25 12.54 -2.47
N ALA A 244 2.08 12.43 -1.84
CA ALA A 244 1.00 11.65 -2.43
C ALA A 244 0.60 12.24 -3.79
N GLN A 245 0.36 11.41 -4.80
CA GLN A 245 -0.08 11.89 -6.13
C GLN A 245 -1.60 11.92 -6.31
N MET A 246 -2.33 11.43 -5.32
CA MET A 246 -3.79 11.31 -5.32
C MET A 246 -4.38 12.16 -4.19
N GLY A 247 -5.66 12.51 -4.29
CA GLY A 247 -6.37 13.18 -3.20
C GLY A 247 -5.77 14.53 -2.83
N GLN A 248 -5.49 14.74 -1.55
CA GLN A 248 -5.02 16.02 -0.99
C GLN A 248 -3.54 16.33 -1.24
N LEU A 249 -2.80 15.45 -1.93
CA LEU A 249 -1.37 15.63 -2.18
C LEU A 249 -0.56 15.81 -0.88
N SER A 250 -0.85 15.01 0.13
CA SER A 250 -0.19 15.12 1.44
C SER A 250 1.31 14.83 1.36
N ALA A 251 2.09 15.60 2.13
CA ALA A 251 3.55 15.62 2.09
C ALA A 251 4.17 14.90 3.30
N THR A 252 5.31 14.25 3.10
CA THR A 252 6.16 13.70 4.17
C THR A 252 7.64 13.84 3.82
N LEU A 253 8.51 13.79 4.83
CA LEU A 253 9.96 13.88 4.62
C LEU A 253 10.52 12.60 3.98
N PHE A 254 11.34 12.79 2.95
CA PHE A 254 12.01 11.73 2.20
C PHE A 254 13.51 11.74 2.50
N THR A 255 14.08 10.56 2.78
CA THR A 255 15.49 10.43 3.21
C THR A 255 16.34 9.60 2.25
N GLY A 256 15.88 9.41 1.01
CA GLY A 256 16.68 8.80 -0.06
C GLY A 256 16.33 7.33 -0.35
N GLU A 257 15.33 6.75 0.30
CA GLU A 257 14.90 5.37 0.10
C GLU A 257 14.29 5.12 -1.29
N LEU A 258 14.02 3.85 -1.61
CA LEU A 258 13.16 3.52 -2.73
C LEU A 258 11.72 3.96 -2.41
N TYR A 259 10.91 4.21 -3.44
CA TYR A 259 9.50 4.59 -3.24
C TYR A 259 8.63 4.11 -4.40
N ASP A 260 7.34 3.87 -4.11
CA ASP A 260 6.40 3.35 -5.10
C ASP A 260 5.87 4.42 -6.06
N ASN A 261 5.15 3.99 -7.11
CA ASN A 261 4.66 4.87 -8.17
C ASN A 261 3.39 5.67 -7.83
N ASN A 262 2.87 5.60 -6.61
CA ASN A 262 1.84 6.51 -6.08
C ASN A 262 2.45 7.69 -5.33
N THR A 263 3.74 7.61 -5.00
CA THR A 263 4.54 8.68 -4.41
C THR A 263 5.33 9.42 -5.49
N GLY A 264 5.23 10.74 -5.50
CA GLY A 264 6.13 11.62 -6.26
C GLY A 264 7.09 12.30 -5.31
N VAL A 265 8.40 12.12 -5.51
CA VAL A 265 9.41 12.73 -4.64
C VAL A 265 9.93 14.00 -5.30
N ILE A 266 9.96 15.10 -4.55
CA ILE A 266 10.54 16.38 -4.92
C ILE A 266 11.89 16.50 -4.22
N VAL A 267 12.96 16.57 -4.99
CA VAL A 267 14.33 16.67 -4.48
C VAL A 267 14.91 18.02 -4.87
N PRO A 268 15.40 18.82 -3.90
CA PRO A 268 16.03 20.08 -4.19
C PRO A 268 17.36 19.87 -4.94
N LYS A 269 17.66 20.78 -5.88
CA LYS A 269 18.95 20.79 -6.58
C LYS A 269 20.09 21.19 -5.66
N GLU A 270 19.82 22.04 -4.68
CA GLU A 270 20.77 22.56 -3.69
C GLU A 270 20.21 22.34 -2.28
N HIS A 271 21.07 22.00 -1.32
CA HIS A 271 20.64 21.61 0.02
C HIS A 271 19.85 22.73 0.75
N GLU A 272 20.21 23.99 0.54
CA GLU A 272 19.60 25.16 1.18
C GLU A 272 18.11 25.34 0.82
N HIS A 273 17.67 24.81 -0.32
CA HIS A 273 16.27 24.88 -0.74
C HIS A 273 15.37 23.85 -0.06
N TYR A 274 15.93 22.88 0.66
CA TYR A 274 15.17 21.77 1.24
C TYR A 274 14.07 22.23 2.21
N LEU A 275 14.45 23.06 3.19
CA LEU A 275 13.56 23.61 4.22
C LEU A 275 12.44 24.49 3.62
N PRO A 276 12.75 25.49 2.75
CA PRO A 276 11.72 26.27 2.05
C PRO A 276 10.74 25.41 1.25
N ILE A 277 11.24 24.40 0.53
CA ILE A 277 10.41 23.49 -0.27
C ILE A 277 9.48 22.65 0.63
N TRP A 278 9.97 22.17 1.77
CA TRP A 278 9.13 21.49 2.76
C TRP A 278 7.99 22.39 3.27
N CYS A 279 8.30 23.63 3.64
CA CYS A 279 7.30 24.59 4.08
C CYS A 279 6.23 24.84 3.01
N PHE A 280 6.63 24.98 1.75
CA PHE A 280 5.69 25.13 0.64
C PHE A 280 4.85 23.87 0.43
N CYS A 281 5.47 22.70 0.33
CA CYS A 281 4.77 21.44 0.05
C CYS A 281 3.76 21.03 1.13
N THR A 282 3.95 21.52 2.37
CA THR A 282 3.01 21.30 3.49
C THR A 282 1.95 22.38 3.61
N SER A 283 1.98 23.40 2.74
CA SER A 283 1.05 24.51 2.78
C SER A 283 -0.18 24.27 1.90
N PRO A 284 -1.34 24.85 2.23
CA PRO A 284 -2.53 24.80 1.37
C PRO A 284 -2.31 25.43 -0.02
N GLU A 285 -1.41 26.41 -0.12
CA GLU A 285 -1.04 27.09 -1.37
C GLU A 285 -0.49 26.10 -2.40
N TYR A 286 0.33 25.15 -1.97
CA TYR A 286 0.92 24.17 -2.87
C TYR A 286 -0.12 23.27 -3.52
N VAL A 287 -1.08 22.76 -2.73
CA VAL A 287 -2.15 21.90 -3.26
C VAL A 287 -2.99 22.64 -4.29
N ARG A 288 -3.34 23.91 -4.02
CA ARG A 288 -4.05 24.77 -4.99
C ARG A 288 -3.24 24.94 -6.28
N ALA A 289 -1.98 25.34 -6.16
CA ALA A 289 -1.11 25.58 -7.31
C ALA A 289 -0.90 24.32 -8.18
N VAL A 290 -0.72 23.15 -7.57
CA VAL A 290 -0.61 21.89 -8.34
C VAL A 290 -1.93 21.57 -9.05
N ARG A 291 -3.08 21.77 -8.40
CA ARG A 291 -4.40 21.46 -8.97
C ARG A 291 -4.83 22.44 -10.07
N GLU A 292 -4.36 23.68 -10.04
CA GLU A 292 -4.49 24.62 -11.16
C GLU A 292 -3.75 24.12 -12.41
N VAL A 293 -2.60 23.47 -12.19
CA VAL A 293 -1.71 22.98 -13.25
C VAL A 293 -2.12 21.58 -13.72
N ASP A 294 -2.59 20.70 -12.85
CA ASP A 294 -2.96 19.31 -13.13
C ASP A 294 -4.20 18.87 -12.34
N GLN A 295 -5.33 18.79 -13.04
CA GLN A 295 -6.64 18.44 -12.49
C GLN A 295 -6.93 16.94 -12.55
N ALA A 296 -5.98 16.10 -12.96
CA ALA A 296 -6.18 14.67 -12.96
C ALA A 296 -6.27 14.12 -11.54
N LEU A 297 -7.10 13.10 -11.32
CA LEU A 297 -7.19 12.42 -10.02
C LEU A 297 -5.81 12.02 -9.48
N LYS A 298 -4.96 11.47 -10.38
CA LYS A 298 -3.54 11.24 -10.17
C LYS A 298 -2.70 12.31 -10.88
N VAL A 299 -2.08 13.22 -10.13
CA VAL A 299 -1.18 14.21 -10.71
C VAL A 299 0.12 13.57 -11.16
N THR A 300 0.74 14.12 -12.21
CA THR A 300 2.03 13.60 -12.69
C THR A 300 3.20 14.14 -11.86
N ASN A 301 4.29 13.37 -11.75
CA ASN A 301 5.53 13.85 -11.09
C ASN A 301 6.02 15.18 -11.68
N ALA A 302 5.95 15.32 -13.01
CA ALA A 302 6.35 16.56 -13.69
C ALA A 302 5.47 17.76 -13.31
N SER A 303 4.20 17.55 -12.97
CA SER A 303 3.30 18.62 -12.54
C SER A 303 3.65 19.14 -11.14
N LEU A 304 4.18 18.30 -10.25
CA LEU A 304 4.54 18.66 -8.86
C LEU A 304 5.55 19.82 -8.78
N VAL A 305 6.39 19.99 -9.81
CA VAL A 305 7.41 21.06 -9.86
C VAL A 305 7.06 22.18 -10.84
N LYS A 306 5.95 22.08 -11.58
CA LYS A 306 5.51 23.11 -12.55
C LYS A 306 4.58 24.14 -11.92
N VAL A 307 4.80 24.41 -10.64
CA VAL A 307 4.05 25.38 -9.85
C VAL A 307 4.91 26.60 -9.54
N PRO A 308 4.32 27.81 -9.44
CA PRO A 308 5.02 29.00 -8.99
C PRO A 308 5.65 28.81 -7.60
N PHE A 309 6.88 29.32 -7.41
CA PHE A 309 7.59 29.21 -6.14
C PHE A 309 8.34 30.51 -5.80
N ASP A 310 7.89 31.17 -4.73
CA ASP A 310 8.53 32.35 -4.15
C ASP A 310 9.57 31.93 -3.10
N LEU A 311 10.80 31.71 -3.55
CA LEU A 311 11.89 31.26 -2.67
C LEU A 311 12.15 32.22 -1.49
N PRO A 312 12.29 33.55 -1.68
CA PRO A 312 12.48 34.49 -0.57
C PRO A 312 11.39 34.41 0.50
N HIS A 313 10.12 34.31 0.08
CA HIS A 313 9.00 34.13 1.01
C HIS A 313 9.14 32.84 1.84
N TRP A 314 9.37 31.70 1.18
CA TRP A 314 9.44 30.41 1.85
C TRP A 314 10.71 30.23 2.69
N GLN A 315 11.81 30.91 2.36
CA GLN A 315 12.99 31.01 3.23
C GLN A 315 12.66 31.69 4.55
N LYS A 316 11.90 32.80 4.51
CA LYS A 316 11.45 33.48 5.72
C LYS A 316 10.55 32.58 6.57
N VAL A 317 9.57 31.94 5.95
CA VAL A 317 8.67 31.00 6.65
C VAL A 317 9.45 29.84 7.28
N ALA A 318 10.45 29.30 6.57
CA ALA A 318 11.30 28.24 7.08
C ALA A 318 12.13 28.67 8.30
N ALA A 319 12.72 29.86 8.27
CA ALA A 319 13.49 30.39 9.39
C ALA A 319 12.62 30.61 10.65
N GLU A 320 11.36 31.02 10.48
CA GLU A 320 10.41 31.22 11.58
C GLU A 320 9.90 29.88 12.15
N LYS A 321 9.57 28.90 11.29
CA LYS A 321 8.94 27.64 11.69
C LYS A 321 9.94 26.58 12.16
N TYR A 322 11.15 26.60 11.60
CA TYR A 322 12.20 25.60 11.85
C TYR A 322 13.53 26.28 12.17
N PRO A 323 13.62 27.07 13.26
CA PRO A 323 14.84 27.81 13.61
C PRO A 323 16.04 26.89 13.88
N ASN A 324 15.78 25.65 14.29
CA ASN A 324 16.78 24.61 14.57
C ASN A 324 16.85 23.54 13.47
N GLY A 325 16.24 23.78 12.30
CA GLY A 325 16.13 22.80 11.22
C GLY A 325 14.93 21.86 11.36
N LEU A 326 14.86 20.88 10.46
CA LEU A 326 13.81 19.86 10.45
C LEU A 326 14.03 18.85 11.59
N PRO A 327 12.95 18.21 12.10
CA PRO A 327 13.11 17.11 13.04
C PRO A 327 13.98 16.01 12.44
N GLU A 328 14.79 15.33 13.26
CA GLU A 328 15.52 14.13 12.85
C GLU A 328 14.57 12.92 12.74
N PRO A 329 14.92 11.87 11.96
CA PRO A 329 14.05 10.71 11.75
C PRO A 329 13.73 9.96 13.06
N GLN A 330 12.44 9.81 13.37
CA GLN A 330 11.95 9.00 14.48
C GLN A 330 10.46 8.66 14.32
N SER A 331 9.98 7.68 15.06
CA SER A 331 8.56 7.34 15.15
C SER A 331 8.24 6.65 16.47
N ASP A 332 7.06 6.95 17.02
CA ASP A 332 6.43 6.21 18.14
C ASP A 332 5.35 5.22 17.64
N ASP A 333 5.04 5.25 16.33
CA ASP A 333 4.12 4.34 15.65
C ASP A 333 4.87 3.04 15.26
N PRO A 334 4.49 1.87 15.81
CA PRO A 334 5.15 0.59 15.54
C PRO A 334 4.93 0.06 14.12
N THR A 335 4.12 0.71 13.29
CA THR A 335 3.97 0.39 11.86
C THR A 335 4.97 1.14 10.98
N GLN A 336 5.77 2.06 11.53
CA GLN A 336 6.84 2.73 10.80
C GLN A 336 8.19 2.08 11.13
N TRP A 337 9.04 1.81 10.13
CA TRP A 337 10.34 1.17 10.34
C TRP A 337 11.34 2.01 11.17
N LEU A 338 10.99 3.27 11.49
CA LEU A 338 11.75 4.15 12.39
C LEU A 338 11.37 3.98 13.86
N PHE A 339 10.42 3.09 14.18
CA PHE A 339 9.98 2.85 15.55
C PHE A 339 11.08 2.24 16.40
N HIS A 340 11.39 2.87 17.53
CA HIS A 340 12.49 2.49 18.44
C HIS A 340 12.32 1.12 19.12
N GLY A 341 11.11 0.55 19.12
CA GLY A 341 10.83 -0.79 19.65
C GLY A 341 10.42 -0.84 21.13
N HIS A 342 10.44 0.29 21.85
CA HIS A 342 10.21 0.31 23.29
C HIS A 342 8.73 0.64 23.64
N PRO A 343 8.02 -0.18 24.45
CA PRO A 343 6.60 0.03 24.70
C PRO A 343 6.29 1.29 25.53
N ALA A 344 7.21 1.80 26.35
CA ALA A 344 6.95 2.97 27.19
C ALA A 344 6.83 4.30 26.42
N GLN A 345 7.34 4.36 25.19
CA GLN A 345 7.28 5.52 24.29
C GLN A 345 6.55 5.17 22.98
N ALA A 346 5.73 4.12 22.97
CA ALA A 346 4.90 3.81 21.82
C ALA A 346 3.64 4.68 21.80
N GLU A 347 3.04 4.85 20.62
CA GLU A 347 1.73 5.49 20.51
C GLU A 347 0.73 4.84 21.48
N PRO A 348 -0.06 5.61 22.25
CA PRO A 348 -0.77 5.12 23.42
C PRO A 348 -1.64 3.87 23.20
N SER A 349 -2.28 3.76 22.04
CA SER A 349 -3.14 2.63 21.66
C SER A 349 -2.39 1.35 21.28
N THR A 350 -1.07 1.44 21.09
CA THR A 350 -0.23 0.36 20.58
C THR A 350 0.69 -0.26 21.63
N ILE A 351 0.81 0.36 22.81
CA ILE A 351 1.71 -0.05 23.90
C ILE A 351 1.60 -1.54 24.23
N LEU A 352 0.37 -2.05 24.42
CA LEU A 352 0.17 -3.46 24.75
C LEU A 352 0.53 -4.39 23.59
N GLN A 353 0.31 -3.96 22.35
CA GLN A 353 0.70 -4.71 21.14
C GLN A 353 2.23 -4.83 21.06
N VAL A 354 2.95 -3.73 21.30
CA VAL A 354 4.42 -3.70 21.33
C VAL A 354 4.97 -4.60 22.42
N ALA A 355 4.41 -4.53 23.64
CA ALA A 355 4.85 -5.37 24.76
C ALA A 355 4.67 -6.88 24.48
N VAL A 356 3.56 -7.29 23.84
CA VAL A 356 3.34 -8.69 23.45
C VAL A 356 4.32 -9.12 22.35
N ALA A 357 4.55 -8.28 21.32
CA ALA A 357 5.51 -8.59 20.27
C ALA A 357 6.94 -8.73 20.81
N ARG A 358 7.37 -7.84 21.72
CA ARG A 358 8.65 -7.95 22.45
C ARG A 358 8.72 -9.24 23.27
N LEU A 359 7.68 -9.56 24.03
CA LEU A 359 7.58 -10.81 24.81
C LEU A 359 7.77 -12.06 23.93
N LEU A 360 7.35 -12.02 22.67
CA LEU A 360 7.49 -13.09 21.68
C LEU A 360 8.80 -13.01 20.87
N GLY A 361 9.73 -12.14 21.26
CA GLY A 361 11.07 -12.02 20.70
C GLY A 361 11.15 -11.24 19.38
N TYR A 362 10.12 -10.48 19.00
CA TYR A 362 10.19 -9.59 17.84
C TYR A 362 10.97 -8.31 18.18
N ARG A 363 11.85 -7.90 17.27
CA ARG A 363 12.68 -6.69 17.38
C ARG A 363 12.45 -5.80 16.17
N TRP A 364 12.36 -4.50 16.39
CA TRP A 364 12.14 -3.53 15.31
C TRP A 364 13.45 -3.19 14.58
N PRO A 365 13.38 -2.71 13.31
CA PRO A 365 14.57 -2.43 12.52
C PRO A 365 15.64 -1.55 13.20
N PRO A 366 15.30 -0.47 13.94
CA PRO A 366 16.27 0.34 14.67
C PRO A 366 17.12 -0.42 15.70
N GLU A 367 16.60 -1.51 16.24
CA GLU A 367 17.32 -2.36 17.20
C GLU A 367 18.34 -3.28 16.52
N LEU A 368 18.18 -3.53 15.21
CA LEU A 368 18.99 -4.45 14.42
C LEU A 368 19.97 -3.71 13.49
N ASP A 369 19.65 -2.47 13.12
CA ASP A 369 20.46 -1.62 12.24
C ASP A 369 21.10 -0.47 13.03
N THR A 370 22.36 -0.66 13.39
CA THR A 370 23.18 0.32 14.11
C THR A 370 23.56 1.53 13.26
N GLU A 371 23.45 1.45 11.93
CA GLU A 371 23.80 2.54 11.01
C GLU A 371 22.58 3.38 10.58
N MET A 372 21.36 2.95 10.94
CA MET A 372 20.13 3.68 10.60
C MET A 372 20.14 5.12 11.14
N ARG A 373 19.99 6.13 10.28
CA ARG A 373 19.86 7.52 10.74
C ARG A 373 18.58 7.70 11.57
N LEU A 374 18.75 8.09 12.84
CA LEU A 374 17.68 8.29 13.81
C LEU A 374 18.02 9.49 14.72
N ALA A 375 17.00 10.11 15.29
CA ALA A 375 17.17 11.10 16.35
C ALA A 375 17.87 10.49 17.59
N ASP A 376 18.66 11.31 18.30
CA ASP A 376 19.38 10.88 19.51
C ASP A 376 18.44 10.33 20.60
N GLU A 377 17.24 10.93 20.73
CA GLU A 377 16.21 10.46 21.64
C GLU A 377 15.74 9.04 21.26
N ALA A 378 15.45 8.80 19.98
CA ALA A 378 15.07 7.48 19.48
C ALA A 378 16.19 6.45 19.71
N ARG A 379 17.46 6.83 19.54
CA ARG A 379 18.61 5.96 19.87
C ARG A 379 18.68 5.62 21.37
N THR A 380 18.37 6.58 22.23
CA THR A 380 18.27 6.35 23.67
C THR A 380 17.18 5.32 23.99
N TRP A 381 16.03 5.40 23.33
CA TRP A 381 14.95 4.41 23.48
C TRP A 381 15.33 3.03 22.94
N VAL A 382 16.02 2.96 21.81
CA VAL A 382 16.57 1.69 21.28
C VAL A 382 17.51 1.04 22.30
N ALA A 383 18.43 1.79 22.90
CA ALA A 383 19.34 1.24 23.92
C ALA A 383 18.60 0.70 25.16
N ARG A 384 17.46 1.33 25.54
CA ARG A 384 16.63 0.86 26.66
C ARG A 384 15.93 -0.47 26.38
N CYS A 385 15.78 -0.87 25.12
CA CYS A 385 15.19 -2.16 24.77
C CYS A 385 16.01 -3.35 25.32
N ASP A 386 17.31 -3.19 25.54
CA ASP A 386 18.18 -4.26 26.03
C ASP A 386 17.72 -4.82 27.38
N ALA A 387 17.24 -3.95 28.28
CA ALA A 387 16.69 -4.35 29.58
C ALA A 387 15.41 -5.20 29.48
N LEU A 388 14.75 -5.22 28.31
CA LEU A 388 13.56 -6.04 28.06
C LEU A 388 13.90 -7.42 27.49
N ASN A 389 15.13 -7.66 27.03
CA ASN A 389 15.52 -8.91 26.37
C ASN A 389 15.39 -10.11 27.32
N ASP A 390 15.64 -9.92 28.62
CA ASP A 390 15.51 -10.95 29.66
C ASP A 390 14.08 -11.48 29.85
N PHE A 391 13.07 -10.76 29.36
CA PHE A 391 11.66 -11.15 29.46
C PHE A 391 11.16 -11.87 28.21
N THR A 392 11.95 -11.92 27.14
CA THR A 392 11.55 -12.46 25.84
C THR A 392 11.50 -13.99 25.87
N ASP A 393 10.58 -14.57 25.10
CA ASP A 393 10.54 -16.01 24.89
C ASP A 393 11.48 -16.44 23.75
N GLU A 394 12.42 -17.33 24.05
CA GLU A 394 13.42 -17.80 23.09
C GLU A 394 12.80 -18.57 21.91
N ASP A 395 11.77 -19.39 22.16
CA ASP A 395 11.12 -20.20 21.13
C ASP A 395 9.98 -19.45 20.42
N GLY A 396 9.64 -18.26 20.91
CA GLY A 396 8.59 -17.41 20.36
C GLY A 396 7.19 -17.98 20.55
N ILE A 397 6.96 -18.85 21.56
CA ILE A 397 5.66 -19.44 21.89
C ILE A 397 5.29 -19.06 23.33
N VAL A 398 4.13 -18.40 23.49
CA VAL A 398 3.59 -18.02 24.80
C VAL A 398 2.16 -18.51 24.93
N CYS A 399 1.94 -19.50 25.80
CA CYS A 399 0.60 -19.99 26.11
C CYS A 399 -0.13 -19.08 27.10
N LEU A 400 -1.44 -18.89 26.93
CA LEU A 400 -2.24 -18.12 27.91
C LEU A 400 -2.22 -18.80 29.28
N SER A 401 -2.34 -20.13 29.31
CA SER A 401 -2.23 -20.93 30.52
C SER A 401 -0.78 -21.30 30.83
N ALA A 402 -0.49 -21.59 32.11
CA ALA A 402 0.78 -22.17 32.53
C ALA A 402 0.95 -23.58 31.94
N ILE A 403 1.96 -23.75 31.09
CA ILE A 403 2.26 -24.97 30.33
C ILE A 403 3.78 -25.17 30.33
N ARG A 404 4.25 -26.41 30.49
CA ARG A 404 5.69 -26.75 30.51
C ARG A 404 6.54 -25.92 31.49
N GLY A 405 6.01 -25.62 32.67
CA GLY A 405 6.71 -24.84 33.70
C GLY A 405 6.87 -23.34 33.38
N LYS A 406 6.39 -22.87 32.21
CA LYS A 406 6.33 -21.44 31.89
C LYS A 406 5.12 -20.80 32.58
N ARG A 407 5.31 -19.57 33.09
CA ARG A 407 4.23 -18.75 33.67
C ARG A 407 3.16 -18.41 32.64
N PRO A 408 1.91 -18.17 33.05
CA PRO A 408 0.83 -17.69 32.18
C PRO A 408 1.22 -16.42 31.40
N ALA A 409 0.68 -16.24 30.19
CA ALA A 409 0.97 -15.08 29.34
C ALA A 409 0.74 -13.74 30.05
N VAL A 410 -0.33 -13.62 30.85
CA VAL A 410 -0.69 -12.37 31.54
C VAL A 410 0.36 -11.97 32.58
N GLU A 411 0.95 -12.93 33.32
CA GLU A 411 2.00 -12.63 34.30
C GLU A 411 3.29 -12.20 33.61
N ARG A 412 3.62 -12.84 32.48
CA ARG A 412 4.78 -12.49 31.68
C ARG A 412 4.63 -11.11 31.04
N LEU A 413 3.43 -10.79 30.55
CA LEU A 413 3.10 -9.47 30.03
C LEU A 413 3.22 -8.39 31.11
N ARG A 414 2.72 -8.65 32.33
CA ARG A 414 2.91 -7.73 33.46
C ARG A 414 4.37 -7.53 33.81
N ALA A 415 5.18 -8.60 33.76
CA ALA A 415 6.61 -8.52 34.07
C ALA A 415 7.35 -7.60 33.06
N ILE A 416 7.13 -7.78 31.76
CA ILE A 416 7.77 -6.93 30.75
C ILE A 416 7.25 -5.48 30.79
N LEU A 417 5.96 -5.27 31.06
CA LEU A 417 5.41 -3.91 31.24
C LEU A 417 5.99 -3.24 32.49
N SER A 418 6.15 -3.98 33.60
CA SER A 418 6.79 -3.47 34.80
C SER A 418 8.24 -3.07 34.56
N ALA A 419 8.98 -3.85 33.77
CA ALA A 419 10.36 -3.50 33.38
C ALA A 419 10.40 -2.27 32.48
N ALA A 420 9.49 -2.18 31.50
CA ALA A 420 9.45 -1.06 30.56
C ALA A 420 9.10 0.29 31.20
N PHE A 421 8.14 0.31 32.12
CA PHE A 421 7.67 1.54 32.78
C PHE A 421 8.38 1.82 34.11
N GLY A 422 9.13 0.86 34.66
CA GLY A 422 9.84 1.00 35.93
C GLY A 422 8.91 1.47 37.05
N THR A 423 9.26 2.57 37.71
CA THR A 423 8.49 3.16 38.81
C THR A 423 7.13 3.71 38.41
N GLU A 424 6.87 3.95 37.11
CA GLU A 424 5.55 4.37 36.64
C GLU A 424 4.56 3.21 36.52
N TRP A 425 5.04 1.97 36.58
CA TRP A 425 4.17 0.81 36.51
C TRP A 425 3.30 0.70 37.77
N SER A 426 2.00 0.58 37.57
CA SER A 426 1.02 0.44 38.66
C SER A 426 -0.27 -0.19 38.15
N ALA A 427 -1.12 -0.66 39.07
CA ALA A 427 -2.45 -1.16 38.72
C ALA A 427 -3.33 -0.09 38.04
N SER A 428 -3.10 1.19 38.32
CA SER A 428 -3.77 2.32 37.65
C SER A 428 -3.25 2.50 36.23
N LYS A 429 -1.92 2.37 36.00
CA LYS A 429 -1.34 2.39 34.66
C LYS A 429 -1.85 1.22 33.82
N GLU A 430 -1.92 -0.01 34.37
CA GLU A 430 -2.50 -1.18 33.68
C GLU A 430 -3.93 -0.89 33.20
N ARG A 431 -4.79 -0.36 34.08
CA ARG A 431 -6.17 0.03 33.72
C ARG A 431 -6.22 1.12 32.64
N ASN A 432 -5.33 2.11 32.70
CA ASN A 432 -5.26 3.16 31.68
C ASN A 432 -4.80 2.59 30.33
N LEU A 433 -3.81 1.69 30.31
CA LEU A 433 -3.37 1.04 29.07
C LEU A 433 -4.48 0.19 28.43
N LEU A 434 -5.25 -0.54 29.24
CA LEU A 434 -6.44 -1.26 28.79
C LEU A 434 -7.51 -0.33 28.21
N ALA A 435 -7.67 0.87 28.78
CA ALA A 435 -8.60 1.86 28.27
C ALA A 435 -8.15 2.52 26.96
N LEU A 436 -6.84 2.57 26.71
CA LEU A 436 -6.24 3.11 25.50
C LEU A 436 -6.16 2.08 24.36
N ALA A 437 -6.11 0.78 24.69
CA ALA A 437 -6.17 -0.30 23.70
C ALA A 437 -7.52 -0.27 22.97
N VAL A 438 -7.46 -0.10 21.64
CA VAL A 438 -8.61 0.33 20.83
C VAL A 438 -9.52 -0.85 20.45
N ASP A 439 -10.74 -0.87 20.98
CA ASP A 439 -11.97 -1.05 20.18
C ASP A 439 -13.17 -0.44 20.95
N GLY A 440 -13.61 0.74 20.49
CA GLY A 440 -14.50 1.69 21.19
C GLY A 440 -15.96 1.24 21.43
N LYS A 441 -16.18 0.00 21.84
CA LYS A 441 -17.51 -0.53 22.20
C LYS A 441 -17.53 -1.27 23.53
N GLN A 442 -16.41 -1.85 23.98
CA GLN A 442 -16.37 -2.57 25.26
C GLN A 442 -14.94 -2.71 25.78
N LEU A 443 -14.68 -2.11 26.94
CA LEU A 443 -13.41 -2.23 27.65
C LEU A 443 -13.21 -3.67 28.13
N SER A 444 -12.04 -4.25 27.89
CA SER A 444 -11.64 -5.50 28.54
C SER A 444 -11.49 -5.27 30.04
N ALA A 445 -12.03 -6.18 30.86
CA ALA A 445 -11.99 -6.06 32.31
C ALA A 445 -10.57 -6.29 32.89
N SER A 446 -9.74 -7.05 32.18
CA SER A 446 -8.38 -7.38 32.59
C SER A 446 -7.45 -7.58 31.39
N LEU A 447 -6.13 -7.60 31.62
CA LEU A 447 -5.13 -7.98 30.61
C LEU A 447 -5.35 -9.42 30.10
N GLU A 448 -5.85 -10.31 30.95
CA GLU A 448 -6.14 -11.69 30.54
C GLU A 448 -7.30 -11.74 29.54
N ASP A 449 -8.39 -11.02 29.83
CA ASP A 449 -9.54 -10.92 28.91
C ASP A 449 -9.13 -10.24 27.60
N TRP A 450 -8.30 -9.20 27.66
CA TRP A 450 -7.77 -8.54 26.48
C TRP A 450 -6.92 -9.49 25.62
N LEU A 451 -5.95 -10.22 26.23
CA LEU A 451 -5.12 -11.20 25.52
C LEU A 451 -5.97 -12.32 24.88
N ARG A 452 -7.01 -12.78 25.57
CA ARG A 452 -7.88 -13.86 25.11
C ARG A 452 -8.80 -13.41 23.98
N ASP A 453 -9.38 -12.22 24.08
CA ASP A 453 -10.54 -11.84 23.26
C ASP A 453 -10.29 -10.73 22.25
N LYS A 454 -9.35 -9.81 22.52
CA LYS A 454 -9.18 -8.57 21.75
C LYS A 454 -7.83 -8.46 21.06
N PHE A 455 -6.76 -8.93 21.71
CA PHE A 455 -5.38 -8.78 21.25
C PHE A 455 -5.22 -9.08 19.76
N PHE A 456 -5.64 -10.28 19.30
CA PHE A 456 -5.37 -10.70 17.93
C PHE A 456 -6.23 -9.96 16.88
N GLU A 457 -7.45 -9.54 17.24
CA GLU A 457 -8.27 -8.69 16.36
C GLU A 457 -7.60 -7.32 16.18
N GLU A 458 -7.18 -6.70 17.27
CA GLU A 458 -6.47 -5.42 17.27
C GLU A 458 -5.13 -5.53 16.53
N HIS A 459 -4.37 -6.61 16.75
CA HIS A 459 -3.11 -6.88 16.06
C HIS A 459 -3.31 -7.01 14.54
N CYS A 460 -4.38 -7.69 14.11
CA CYS A 460 -4.75 -7.75 12.69
C CYS A 460 -5.10 -6.36 12.12
N LYS A 461 -5.78 -5.50 12.88
CA LYS A 461 -6.15 -4.15 12.43
C LYS A 461 -4.91 -3.24 12.34
N LEU A 462 -4.11 -3.21 13.39
CA LEU A 462 -2.89 -2.38 13.50
C LEU A 462 -1.90 -2.71 12.39
N PHE A 463 -1.62 -3.99 12.16
CA PHE A 463 -0.65 -4.44 11.15
C PHE A 463 -1.29 -4.78 9.81
N HIS A 464 -2.28 -3.99 9.39
CA HIS A 464 -2.83 -3.97 8.02
C HIS A 464 -3.30 -5.34 7.50
N GLN A 465 -3.89 -6.16 8.38
CA GLN A 465 -4.33 -7.54 8.10
C GLN A 465 -3.17 -8.46 7.66
N ARG A 466 -1.96 -8.14 8.12
CA ARG A 466 -0.71 -8.90 8.01
C ARG A 466 -0.10 -9.11 9.41
N PRO A 467 -0.82 -9.80 10.32
CA PRO A 467 -0.34 -10.02 11.68
C PRO A 467 0.95 -10.86 11.68
N PHE A 468 1.93 -10.50 12.51
CA PHE A 468 3.15 -11.26 12.70
C PHE A 468 3.23 -11.93 14.08
N ILE A 469 2.29 -11.64 14.97
CA ILE A 469 1.98 -12.47 16.14
C ILE A 469 0.68 -13.21 15.89
N TRP A 470 0.73 -14.54 15.82
CA TRP A 470 -0.43 -15.38 15.55
C TRP A 470 -1.02 -15.95 16.83
N HIS A 471 -2.34 -15.86 16.98
CA HIS A 471 -3.06 -16.44 18.11
C HIS A 471 -3.78 -17.71 17.67
N ILE A 472 -3.18 -18.86 17.98
CA ILE A 472 -3.71 -20.19 17.68
C ILE A 472 -4.47 -20.70 18.91
N TRP A 473 -5.63 -21.30 18.68
CA TRP A 473 -6.47 -21.82 19.76
C TRP A 473 -7.30 -23.02 19.32
N ASP A 474 -7.87 -23.74 20.29
CA ASP A 474 -8.65 -24.96 20.06
C ASP A 474 -10.15 -24.73 19.87
N GLY A 475 -10.59 -23.47 19.85
CA GLY A 475 -12.00 -23.09 19.68
C GLY A 475 -12.81 -23.07 20.98
N ASN A 476 -12.23 -23.51 22.10
CA ASN A 476 -12.84 -23.43 23.42
C ASN A 476 -12.32 -22.19 24.17
N LYS A 477 -13.22 -21.42 24.79
CA LYS A 477 -12.88 -20.17 25.51
C LYS A 477 -11.90 -20.42 26.66
N ASP A 478 -12.05 -21.55 27.35
CA ASP A 478 -11.21 -21.96 28.48
C ASP A 478 -10.23 -23.09 28.08
N GLY A 479 -10.02 -23.23 26.78
CA GLY A 479 -9.17 -24.26 26.18
C GLY A 479 -7.71 -23.83 26.01
N PHE A 480 -7.04 -24.50 25.09
CA PHE A 480 -5.68 -24.18 24.69
C PHE A 480 -5.64 -22.92 23.85
N HIS A 481 -4.76 -21.99 24.24
CA HIS A 481 -4.42 -20.81 23.47
C HIS A 481 -2.91 -20.59 23.51
N CYS A 482 -2.31 -20.32 22.36
CA CYS A 482 -0.92 -19.85 22.26
C CYS A 482 -0.80 -18.66 21.33
N LEU A 483 0.06 -17.73 21.73
CA LEU A 483 0.59 -16.66 20.89
C LEU A 483 1.93 -17.14 20.33
N VAL A 484 2.14 -16.93 19.05
CA VAL A 484 3.33 -17.42 18.35
C VAL A 484 3.92 -16.31 17.48
N ASN A 485 5.22 -16.11 17.56
CA ASN A 485 5.96 -15.27 16.63
C ASN A 485 5.98 -15.94 15.25
N ALA A 486 5.31 -15.33 14.28
CA ALA A 486 5.23 -15.85 12.92
C ALA A 486 6.60 -16.00 12.26
N HIS A 487 7.61 -15.21 12.67
CA HIS A 487 8.97 -15.33 12.14
C HIS A 487 9.63 -16.66 12.53
N LYS A 488 9.32 -17.19 13.72
CA LYS A 488 9.77 -18.54 14.13
C LYS A 488 8.96 -19.60 13.39
N LEU A 489 7.64 -19.40 13.30
CA LEU A 489 6.73 -20.35 12.63
C LEU A 489 6.93 -20.42 11.11
N THR A 490 7.57 -19.41 10.52
CA THR A 490 7.87 -19.33 9.07
C THR A 490 9.37 -19.24 8.76
N GLY A 491 10.22 -19.44 9.77
CA GLY A 491 11.67 -19.34 9.66
C GLY A 491 12.28 -20.45 8.81
N SER A 492 13.43 -20.15 8.21
CA SER A 492 14.19 -21.06 7.34
C SER A 492 14.85 -22.21 8.11
N GLU A 493 15.53 -23.11 7.38
CA GLU A 493 16.43 -24.14 7.95
C GLU A 493 15.75 -25.06 8.98
N GLY A 494 14.50 -25.45 8.70
CA GLY A 494 13.70 -26.34 9.54
C GLY A 494 13.19 -25.71 10.85
N ILE A 495 13.46 -24.42 11.10
CA ILE A 495 12.93 -23.72 12.29
C ILE A 495 11.40 -23.72 12.26
N ALA A 496 10.79 -23.35 11.13
CA ALA A 496 9.34 -23.36 10.96
C ALA A 496 8.69 -24.68 11.35
N ARG A 497 9.25 -25.80 10.86
CA ARG A 497 8.78 -27.15 11.16
C ARG A 497 8.92 -27.49 12.63
N ARG A 498 10.09 -27.28 13.22
CA ARG A 498 10.33 -27.53 14.65
C ARG A 498 9.40 -26.71 15.55
N THR A 499 9.15 -25.45 15.20
CA THR A 499 8.22 -24.59 15.95
C THR A 499 6.78 -25.14 15.89
N LEU A 500 6.30 -25.56 14.71
CA LEU A 500 4.96 -26.15 14.58
C LEU A 500 4.85 -27.52 15.28
N GLU A 501 5.89 -28.35 15.21
CA GLU A 501 5.97 -29.62 15.94
C GLU A 501 5.99 -29.38 17.46
N SER A 502 6.71 -28.36 17.93
CA SER A 502 6.71 -27.97 19.34
C SER A 502 5.32 -27.54 19.81
N ILE A 503 4.61 -26.70 19.04
CA ILE A 503 3.22 -26.35 19.36
C ILE A 503 2.34 -27.60 19.44
N THR A 504 2.45 -28.50 18.45
CA THR A 504 1.56 -29.66 18.26
C THR A 504 1.79 -30.77 19.27
N TYR A 505 3.05 -31.15 19.51
CA TYR A 505 3.40 -32.33 20.28
C TYR A 505 3.91 -32.00 21.69
N SER A 506 4.50 -30.82 21.87
CA SER A 506 5.08 -30.40 23.14
C SER A 506 4.11 -29.56 23.98
N TYR A 507 3.67 -28.40 23.49
CA TYR A 507 2.78 -27.50 24.23
C TYR A 507 1.34 -28.03 24.31
N LEU A 508 0.75 -28.34 23.16
CA LEU A 508 -0.59 -28.91 23.10
C LEU A 508 -0.61 -30.35 23.66
N GLY A 509 0.49 -31.10 23.51
CA GLY A 509 0.64 -32.42 24.11
C GLY A 509 0.54 -32.39 25.64
N ASP A 510 1.29 -31.51 26.30
CA ASP A 510 1.22 -31.29 27.76
C ASP A 510 -0.20 -30.87 28.20
N TRP A 511 -0.83 -29.97 27.46
CA TRP A 511 -2.23 -29.58 27.71
C TRP A 511 -3.20 -30.75 27.63
N ILE A 512 -3.07 -31.61 26.60
CA ILE A 512 -3.92 -32.79 26.41
C ILE A 512 -3.75 -33.76 27.57
N GLU A 513 -2.53 -34.08 27.99
CA GLU A 513 -2.29 -34.98 29.13
C GLU A 513 -2.89 -34.41 30.41
N ARG A 514 -2.75 -33.09 30.65
CA ARG A 514 -3.40 -32.43 31.78
C ARG A 514 -4.93 -32.54 31.73
N GLN A 515 -5.54 -32.34 30.55
CA GLN A 515 -7.00 -32.48 30.42
C GLN A 515 -7.48 -33.92 30.60
N LYS A 516 -6.69 -34.94 30.21
CA LYS A 516 -6.99 -36.35 30.51
C LYS A 516 -6.99 -36.60 32.02
N THR A 517 -6.01 -36.08 32.75
CA THR A 517 -5.99 -36.20 34.22
C THR A 517 -7.19 -35.49 34.86
N HIS A 518 -7.54 -34.28 34.41
CA HIS A 518 -8.73 -33.58 34.90
C HIS A 518 -10.04 -34.31 34.59
N GLN A 519 -10.14 -34.93 33.41
CA GLN A 519 -11.28 -35.78 33.04
C GLN A 519 -11.40 -36.98 33.98
N GLN A 520 -10.29 -37.69 34.25
CA GLN A 520 -10.26 -38.81 35.19
C GLN A 520 -10.63 -38.38 36.62
N ALA A 521 -10.28 -37.15 37.01
CA ALA A 521 -10.65 -36.56 38.29
C ALA A 521 -12.10 -36.03 38.35
N GLY A 522 -12.88 -36.16 37.26
CA GLY A 522 -14.27 -35.69 37.20
C GLY A 522 -14.40 -34.16 37.23
N GLN A 523 -13.37 -33.42 36.83
CA GLN A 523 -13.41 -31.95 36.84
C GLN A 523 -14.35 -31.44 35.74
N GLU A 524 -15.21 -30.50 36.12
CA GLU A 524 -16.18 -29.89 35.21
C GLU A 524 -15.51 -29.27 33.97
N GLY A 525 -16.10 -29.54 32.80
CA GLY A 525 -15.63 -29.04 31.50
C GLY A 525 -14.39 -29.72 30.92
N ALA A 526 -13.76 -30.67 31.63
CA ALA A 526 -12.54 -31.35 31.15
C ALA A 526 -12.77 -32.13 29.86
N ASP A 527 -13.91 -32.81 29.71
CA ASP A 527 -14.29 -33.52 28.46
C ASP A 527 -14.29 -32.59 27.25
N ALA A 528 -14.94 -31.44 27.38
CA ALA A 528 -15.05 -30.46 26.30
C ALA A 528 -13.70 -29.84 25.94
N ARG A 529 -12.82 -29.59 26.93
CA ARG A 529 -11.45 -29.11 26.69
C ARG A 529 -10.58 -30.17 26.01
N LEU A 530 -10.70 -31.44 26.43
CA LEU A 530 -9.94 -32.53 25.83
C LEU A 530 -10.33 -32.76 24.36
N VAL A 531 -11.63 -32.78 24.06
CA VAL A 531 -12.12 -32.94 22.68
C VAL A 531 -11.63 -31.79 21.78
N ALA A 532 -11.71 -30.54 22.25
CA ALA A 532 -11.23 -29.38 21.52
C ALA A 532 -9.70 -29.47 21.26
N ALA A 533 -8.92 -29.81 22.29
CA ALA A 533 -7.47 -29.93 22.17
C ALA A 533 -7.04 -31.05 21.20
N LEU A 534 -7.72 -32.19 21.21
CA LEU A 534 -7.46 -33.29 20.27
C LEU A 534 -7.81 -32.90 18.83
N ASP A 535 -8.90 -32.16 18.63
CA ASP A 535 -9.28 -31.65 17.30
C ASP A 535 -8.22 -30.66 16.77
N LEU A 536 -7.78 -29.70 17.60
CA LEU A 536 -6.70 -28.80 17.22
C LEU A 536 -5.43 -29.56 16.82
N LYS A 537 -5.07 -30.60 17.58
CA LYS A 537 -3.89 -31.44 17.27
C LYS A 537 -4.02 -32.10 15.90
N GLU A 538 -5.18 -32.66 15.58
CA GLU A 538 -5.45 -33.27 14.27
C GLU A 538 -5.31 -32.24 13.14
N GLN A 539 -5.82 -31.02 13.31
CA GLN A 539 -5.72 -29.97 12.30
C GLN A 539 -4.28 -29.48 12.10
N LEU A 540 -3.49 -29.33 13.17
CA LEU A 540 -2.07 -28.97 13.09
C LEU A 540 -1.25 -30.07 12.39
N GLN A 541 -1.60 -31.34 12.58
CA GLN A 541 -0.98 -32.46 11.86
C GLN A 541 -1.25 -32.42 10.35
N LYS A 542 -2.44 -31.99 9.93
CA LYS A 542 -2.75 -31.77 8.51
C LYS A 542 -1.90 -30.64 7.90
N ILE A 543 -1.69 -29.56 8.65
CA ILE A 543 -0.79 -28.46 8.23
C ILE A 543 0.67 -28.96 8.16
N LEU A 544 1.14 -29.76 9.11
CA LEU A 544 2.48 -30.37 9.08
C LEU A 544 2.70 -31.25 7.85
N ALA A 545 1.69 -32.02 7.47
CA ALA A 545 1.70 -32.86 6.27
C ALA A 545 1.67 -32.01 4.99
N GLY A 546 0.98 -30.86 5.01
CA GLY A 546 0.96 -29.89 3.91
C GLY A 546 0.30 -30.44 2.64
N GLU A 547 -0.63 -31.38 2.77
CA GLU A 547 -1.46 -31.83 1.65
C GLU A 547 -2.59 -30.82 1.39
N PRO A 548 -3.05 -30.66 0.14
CA PRO A 548 -4.20 -29.83 -0.18
C PRO A 548 -5.43 -30.12 0.70
N PRO A 549 -6.13 -29.08 1.20
CA PRO A 549 -5.94 -27.65 0.95
C PRO A 549 -4.99 -26.93 1.92
N TYR A 550 -4.19 -27.68 2.69
CA TYR A 550 -3.25 -27.16 3.70
C TYR A 550 -1.86 -26.87 3.15
N ASP A 551 -1.64 -27.12 1.86
CA ASP A 551 -0.40 -26.80 1.19
C ASP A 551 -0.21 -25.28 1.05
N ILE A 552 1.06 -24.86 0.98
CA ILE A 552 1.41 -23.49 0.61
C ILE A 552 1.60 -23.44 -0.90
N PHE A 553 0.88 -22.52 -1.53
CA PHE A 553 0.98 -22.24 -2.96
C PHE A 553 1.42 -20.79 -3.18
N VAL A 554 2.50 -20.62 -3.93
CA VAL A 554 3.16 -19.34 -4.20
C VAL A 554 3.32 -19.16 -5.70
N ARG A 555 2.39 -18.42 -6.32
CA ARG A 555 2.29 -18.32 -7.79
C ARG A 555 3.51 -17.77 -8.53
N TRP A 556 4.44 -17.10 -7.84
CA TRP A 556 5.65 -16.54 -8.46
C TRP A 556 6.88 -17.44 -8.33
N LYS A 557 6.79 -18.54 -7.57
CA LYS A 557 7.80 -19.59 -7.48
C LYS A 557 7.47 -20.72 -8.46
N PRO A 558 8.44 -21.30 -9.18
CA PRO A 558 8.20 -22.45 -10.05
C PRO A 558 7.67 -23.65 -9.25
N LEU A 559 7.09 -24.65 -9.93
CA LEU A 559 6.49 -25.82 -9.30
C LEU A 559 7.48 -26.58 -8.41
N ALA A 560 8.75 -26.68 -8.84
CA ALA A 560 9.82 -27.31 -8.07
C ALA A 560 10.19 -26.53 -6.79
N GLU A 561 9.95 -25.22 -6.72
CA GLU A 561 10.22 -24.40 -5.53
C GLU A 561 9.01 -24.28 -4.59
N GLN A 562 7.88 -24.92 -4.91
CA GLN A 562 6.72 -24.93 -4.00
C GLN A 562 7.04 -25.71 -2.73
N ALA A 563 6.57 -25.21 -1.59
CA ALA A 563 6.82 -25.85 -0.30
C ALA A 563 6.15 -27.24 -0.21
N ILE A 564 6.91 -28.22 0.28
CA ILE A 564 6.44 -29.59 0.59
C ILE A 564 6.30 -29.72 2.10
N GLY A 565 5.13 -30.15 2.56
CA GLY A 565 4.79 -30.13 3.99
C GLY A 565 4.79 -28.73 4.58
N TRP A 566 4.91 -28.64 5.91
CA TRP A 566 5.17 -27.36 6.57
C TRP A 566 6.64 -26.95 6.43
N ASN A 567 6.96 -26.33 5.30
CA ASN A 567 8.25 -25.69 5.01
C ASN A 567 8.04 -24.31 4.35
N PRO A 568 7.38 -23.35 5.04
CA PRO A 568 7.16 -22.00 4.53
C PRO A 568 8.48 -21.24 4.30
N ASP A 569 8.43 -20.23 3.44
CA ASP A 569 9.47 -19.21 3.33
C ASP A 569 8.90 -17.88 3.84
N ILE A 570 9.48 -17.34 4.91
CA ILE A 570 9.07 -16.05 5.47
C ILE A 570 9.03 -14.93 4.42
N ASN A 571 9.89 -14.96 3.41
CA ASN A 571 9.96 -13.95 2.36
C ASN A 571 8.73 -13.94 1.45
N ASP A 572 7.93 -15.02 1.46
CA ASP A 572 6.64 -15.04 0.76
C ASP A 572 5.58 -14.18 1.45
N GLY A 573 5.84 -13.73 2.68
CA GLY A 573 5.00 -12.84 3.47
C GLY A 573 3.85 -13.54 4.18
N VAL A 574 3.18 -12.78 5.06
CA VAL A 574 2.11 -13.29 5.92
C VAL A 574 0.94 -13.80 5.08
N ARG A 575 0.62 -13.11 3.97
CA ARG A 575 -0.51 -13.50 3.08
C ARG A 575 -0.45 -14.96 2.67
N LEU A 576 0.72 -15.49 2.33
CA LEU A 576 0.83 -16.86 1.84
C LEU A 576 0.98 -17.85 2.98
N ASN A 577 1.84 -17.52 3.95
CA ASN A 577 2.19 -18.43 5.04
C ASN A 577 1.05 -18.63 6.05
N ILE A 578 0.16 -17.65 6.24
CA ILE A 578 -0.98 -17.78 7.17
C ILE A 578 -2.11 -18.66 6.63
N ARG A 579 -2.12 -18.94 5.32
CA ARG A 579 -3.25 -19.55 4.63
C ARG A 579 -3.63 -20.93 5.19
N PRO A 580 -2.70 -21.88 5.43
CA PRO A 580 -3.09 -23.20 5.92
C PRO A 580 -3.83 -23.15 7.26
N PHE A 581 -3.44 -22.22 8.15
CA PHE A 581 -4.12 -21.98 9.41
C PHE A 581 -5.54 -21.43 9.24
N MET A 582 -5.78 -20.61 8.20
CA MET A 582 -7.11 -20.10 7.88
C MET A 582 -7.99 -21.13 7.14
N LYS A 583 -7.39 -22.11 6.46
CA LYS A 583 -8.08 -23.18 5.72
C LYS A 583 -8.47 -24.36 6.61
N ALA A 584 -7.70 -24.64 7.65
CA ALA A 584 -8.09 -25.62 8.66
C ALA A 584 -9.37 -25.21 9.39
N GLU A 585 -10.20 -26.17 9.75
CA GLU A 585 -11.51 -25.94 10.35
C GLU A 585 -11.63 -26.74 11.64
N LEU A 586 -11.87 -26.04 12.74
CA LEU A 586 -12.22 -26.63 14.02
C LEU A 586 -13.65 -27.17 13.96
N ARG A 587 -13.91 -28.33 14.57
CA ARG A 587 -15.23 -28.96 14.63
C ARG A 587 -16.26 -28.09 15.35
N LYS A 588 -15.82 -27.34 16.35
CA LYS A 588 -16.66 -26.46 17.17
C LYS A 588 -15.86 -25.25 17.63
N GLY A 589 -16.55 -24.11 17.75
CA GLY A 589 -15.92 -22.84 18.11
C GLY A 589 -15.27 -22.16 16.91
N GLY A 590 -14.48 -21.12 17.17
CA GLY A 590 -13.86 -20.35 16.08
C GLY A 590 -14.79 -19.33 15.42
N LYS A 591 -14.19 -18.31 14.81
CA LYS A 591 -14.89 -17.40 13.92
C LYS A 591 -14.89 -17.98 12.50
N LYS A 592 -16.03 -17.97 11.81
CA LYS A 592 -16.14 -18.49 10.44
C LYS A 592 -15.05 -17.92 9.52
N GLY A 593 -14.24 -18.80 8.95
CA GLY A 593 -13.13 -18.46 8.05
C GLY A 593 -11.87 -17.90 8.73
N ALA A 594 -11.77 -17.97 10.06
CA ALA A 594 -10.53 -17.76 10.81
C ALA A 594 -9.67 -19.02 10.93
N GLY A 595 -10.28 -20.18 10.70
CA GLY A 595 -9.69 -21.49 10.89
C GLY A 595 -9.19 -21.71 12.31
N LEU A 596 -7.89 -21.98 12.47
CA LEU A 596 -7.25 -22.18 13.78
C LEU A 596 -6.90 -20.88 14.50
N LEU A 597 -7.15 -19.72 13.87
CA LEU A 597 -6.81 -18.42 14.45
C LEU A 597 -7.97 -17.87 15.29
N ARG A 598 -7.64 -17.09 16.32
CA ARG A 598 -8.63 -16.46 17.22
C ARG A 598 -9.52 -15.41 16.55
N TRP A 599 -9.06 -14.84 15.43
CA TRP A 599 -9.78 -13.86 14.62
C TRP A 599 -9.51 -14.10 13.13
N LYS A 600 -10.32 -13.51 12.25
CA LYS A 600 -10.17 -13.63 10.80
C LYS A 600 -9.48 -12.38 10.23
N PRO A 601 -8.20 -12.46 9.82
CA PRO A 601 -7.58 -11.42 8.99
C PRO A 601 -8.35 -11.25 7.67
N ASN A 602 -8.56 -10.02 7.23
CA ASN A 602 -9.24 -9.72 5.97
C ASN A 602 -8.29 -9.80 4.78
N ILE A 603 -7.96 -11.03 4.37
CA ILE A 603 -7.05 -11.31 3.24
C ILE A 603 -7.85 -11.69 1.99
N HIS A 604 -7.50 -11.08 0.87
CA HIS A 604 -8.12 -11.38 -0.43
C HIS A 604 -7.42 -12.56 -1.12
N TRP A 605 -8.17 -13.63 -1.41
CA TRP A 605 -7.65 -14.88 -2.00
C TRP A 605 -8.04 -15.08 -3.46
N LYS A 606 -8.91 -14.22 -4.03
CA LYS A 606 -9.28 -14.34 -5.43
C LYS A 606 -8.13 -13.91 -6.34
N LYS A 607 -8.34 -14.05 -7.64
CA LYS A 607 -7.42 -13.59 -8.69
C LYS A 607 -6.95 -12.15 -8.46
N ASP A 608 -5.63 -11.96 -8.49
CA ASP A 608 -5.03 -10.61 -8.42
C ASP A 608 -5.23 -9.87 -9.75
N ARG A 609 -5.20 -8.52 -9.69
CA ARG A 609 -5.27 -7.69 -10.89
C ARG A 609 -4.00 -7.84 -11.74
N GLY A 610 -4.17 -7.65 -13.05
CA GLY A 610 -3.08 -7.75 -14.04
C GLY A 610 -2.94 -9.14 -14.64
N LYS A 611 -2.05 -9.25 -15.62
CA LYS A 611 -1.69 -10.51 -16.27
C LYS A 611 -0.18 -10.72 -16.21
N GLU A 612 0.22 -11.97 -16.08
CA GLU A 612 1.61 -12.37 -16.17
C GLU A 612 2.06 -12.33 -17.65
N PRO A 613 3.27 -11.82 -17.95
CA PRO A 613 3.84 -11.90 -19.29
C PRO A 613 4.27 -13.33 -19.64
N GLN A 614 3.88 -13.82 -20.82
CA GLN A 614 4.22 -15.17 -21.27
C GLN A 614 5.74 -15.41 -21.37
N CYS A 615 6.51 -14.39 -21.78
CA CYS A 615 7.96 -14.51 -21.96
C CYS A 615 8.74 -14.82 -20.67
N LEU A 616 8.13 -14.69 -19.49
CA LEU A 616 8.80 -14.90 -18.21
C LEU A 616 8.58 -16.28 -17.60
N ARG A 617 7.62 -17.07 -18.10
CA ARG A 617 7.08 -18.23 -17.37
C ARG A 617 6.89 -19.46 -18.27
N PRO A 618 7.86 -20.40 -18.27
CA PRO A 618 7.70 -21.70 -18.91
C PRO A 618 6.48 -22.44 -18.33
N GLN A 619 5.76 -23.19 -19.16
CA GLN A 619 4.55 -23.91 -18.72
C GLN A 619 4.86 -24.98 -17.67
N ALA A 620 5.95 -25.73 -17.84
CA ALA A 620 6.34 -26.80 -16.93
C ALA A 620 6.55 -26.28 -15.50
N ASP A 621 7.13 -25.08 -15.38
CA ASP A 621 7.41 -24.44 -14.10
C ASP A 621 6.22 -23.69 -13.53
N PHE A 622 5.37 -23.12 -14.39
CA PHE A 622 4.24 -22.26 -14.00
C PHE A 622 2.94 -22.64 -14.72
N PRO A 623 2.43 -23.86 -14.52
CA PRO A 623 1.24 -24.36 -15.21
C PRO A 623 -0.01 -23.48 -14.97
N TRP A 624 -0.09 -22.78 -13.82
CA TRP A 624 -1.19 -21.88 -13.46
C TRP A 624 -1.38 -20.62 -14.31
N PHE A 625 -0.43 -20.27 -15.18
CA PHE A 625 -0.62 -19.16 -16.13
C PHE A 625 -1.17 -19.61 -17.49
N TRP A 626 -1.35 -20.92 -17.67
CA TRP A 626 -1.92 -21.54 -18.86
C TRP A 626 -3.33 -22.00 -18.52
N THR A 627 -4.30 -21.67 -19.38
CA THR A 627 -5.75 -21.62 -19.06
C THR A 627 -6.15 -22.70 -18.07
N CYS A 628 -6.61 -22.24 -16.92
CA CYS A 628 -7.17 -23.07 -15.86
C CYS A 628 -8.64 -22.70 -15.76
N ASP A 629 -9.52 -23.69 -15.67
CA ASP A 629 -10.93 -23.50 -15.32
C ASP A 629 -11.01 -23.14 -13.83
N GLY A 630 -10.38 -22.02 -13.44
CA GLY A 630 -10.27 -21.51 -12.08
C GLY A 630 -11.60 -21.06 -11.48
N GLU A 631 -12.71 -21.24 -12.21
CA GLU A 631 -14.08 -21.06 -11.74
C GLU A 631 -14.85 -22.39 -11.56
N GLY A 632 -14.20 -23.54 -11.79
CA GLY A 632 -14.78 -24.88 -11.62
C GLY A 632 -14.63 -25.52 -10.22
N HIS A 633 -14.98 -26.81 -10.12
CA HIS A 633 -14.89 -27.64 -8.91
C HIS A 633 -13.45 -27.74 -8.34
N ALA A 634 -13.32 -28.07 -7.04
CA ALA A 634 -12.02 -28.15 -6.36
C ALA A 634 -10.99 -29.08 -7.05
N SER A 635 -11.45 -30.13 -7.73
CA SER A 635 -10.60 -31.03 -8.53
C SER A 635 -9.94 -30.35 -9.73
N ALA A 636 -10.52 -29.29 -10.29
CA ALA A 636 -9.93 -28.51 -11.38
C ALA A 636 -8.80 -27.57 -10.92
N ARG A 637 -8.56 -27.48 -9.61
CA ARG A 637 -7.57 -26.59 -8.98
C ARG A 637 -6.44 -27.37 -8.29
N LEU A 638 -6.43 -28.69 -8.43
CA LEU A 638 -5.49 -29.60 -7.80
C LEU A 638 -4.61 -30.25 -8.89
N ASP A 639 -3.29 -30.19 -8.71
CA ASP A 639 -2.31 -30.96 -9.52
C ASP A 639 -2.44 -30.80 -11.04
N PHE A 640 -2.93 -29.66 -11.49
CA PHE A 640 -3.16 -29.43 -12.91
C PHE A 640 -1.85 -29.01 -13.61
N SER A 641 -1.67 -29.46 -14.85
CA SER A 641 -0.47 -29.27 -15.68
C SER A 641 -0.55 -28.10 -16.67
N GLY A 642 -1.64 -27.33 -16.62
CA GLY A 642 -1.92 -26.21 -17.52
C GLY A 642 -2.45 -26.66 -18.89
N SER A 643 -3.16 -25.77 -19.59
CA SER A 643 -3.66 -26.04 -20.95
C SER A 643 -2.65 -25.63 -22.05
N ARG A 644 -3.03 -25.73 -23.33
CA ARG A 644 -2.20 -25.22 -24.46
C ARG A 644 -2.26 -23.69 -24.64
N GLU A 645 -3.23 -23.02 -24.03
CA GLU A 645 -3.43 -21.57 -24.20
C GLU A 645 -2.91 -20.81 -22.99
N PHE A 646 -2.21 -19.70 -23.22
CA PHE A 646 -1.71 -18.83 -22.17
C PHE A 646 -2.73 -17.72 -21.86
N ASP A 647 -3.24 -17.67 -20.62
CA ASP A 647 -4.19 -16.62 -20.20
C ASP A 647 -3.55 -15.54 -19.31
N GLY A 648 -2.40 -15.86 -18.69
CA GLY A 648 -1.62 -15.00 -17.79
C GLY A 648 -2.33 -14.68 -16.48
N ASN A 649 -3.33 -15.44 -16.07
CA ASN A 649 -4.16 -15.11 -14.91
C ASN A 649 -3.41 -15.34 -13.60
N ARG A 650 -3.41 -14.32 -12.72
CA ARG A 650 -2.75 -14.38 -11.40
C ARG A 650 -3.66 -15.03 -10.36
N TRP A 651 -3.84 -16.33 -10.48
CA TRP A 651 -4.59 -17.14 -9.53
C TRP A 651 -3.83 -17.29 -8.21
N ASN A 652 -4.57 -17.23 -7.10
CA ASN A 652 -4.00 -17.37 -5.77
C ASN A 652 -4.60 -18.55 -4.98
N ASP A 653 -5.59 -19.27 -5.51
CA ASP A 653 -6.32 -20.36 -4.82
C ASP A 653 -6.25 -21.65 -5.63
N LEU A 654 -5.02 -22.07 -5.87
CA LEU A 654 -4.63 -23.31 -6.53
C LEU A 654 -3.77 -24.12 -5.57
N HIS A 655 -3.74 -25.44 -5.78
CA HIS A 655 -3.18 -26.39 -4.85
C HIS A 655 -2.42 -27.50 -5.58
N TYR A 656 -1.34 -27.97 -4.96
CA TYR A 656 -0.53 -29.07 -5.48
C TYR A 656 -0.16 -30.03 -4.36
N SER A 657 -0.35 -31.32 -4.60
CA SER A 657 0.01 -32.39 -3.65
C SER A 657 1.52 -32.44 -3.43
N THR A 658 1.92 -33.01 -2.29
CA THR A 658 3.33 -33.20 -1.98
C THR A 658 4.04 -34.05 -3.04
N ILE A 659 3.34 -35.05 -3.58
CA ILE A 659 3.83 -35.94 -4.64
C ILE A 659 4.14 -35.14 -5.92
N SER A 660 3.23 -34.29 -6.38
CA SER A 660 3.45 -33.47 -7.58
C SER A 660 4.62 -32.51 -7.43
N LYS A 661 4.75 -31.87 -6.27
CA LYS A 661 5.86 -30.97 -5.96
C LYS A 661 7.19 -31.71 -5.91
N GLN A 662 7.22 -32.88 -5.28
CA GLN A 662 8.42 -33.74 -5.22
C GLN A 662 8.83 -34.23 -6.61
N ALA A 663 7.87 -34.64 -7.44
CA ALA A 663 8.14 -35.05 -8.81
C ALA A 663 8.80 -33.92 -9.63
N ALA A 664 8.32 -32.68 -9.48
CA ALA A 664 8.92 -31.52 -10.13
C ALA A 664 10.33 -31.21 -9.61
N GLN A 665 10.59 -31.33 -8.30
CA GLN A 665 11.93 -31.17 -7.72
C GLN A 665 12.92 -32.20 -8.29
N ASN A 666 12.53 -33.47 -8.33
CA ASN A 666 13.37 -34.55 -8.82
C ASN A 666 13.71 -34.38 -10.32
N MET A 667 12.80 -33.84 -11.13
CA MET A 667 13.06 -33.55 -12.55
C MET A 667 14.15 -32.50 -12.72
N VAL A 668 14.09 -31.40 -11.95
CA VAL A 668 15.11 -30.34 -12.00
C VAL A 668 16.46 -30.84 -11.50
N GLU A 669 16.49 -31.68 -10.46
CA GLU A 669 17.74 -32.27 -9.96
C GLU A 669 18.35 -33.23 -11.00
N GLY A 670 17.54 -34.06 -11.65
CA GLY A 670 17.99 -35.02 -12.67
C GLY A 670 18.50 -34.38 -13.97
N GLU A 671 18.06 -33.15 -14.30
CA GLU A 671 18.59 -32.38 -15.45
C GLU A 671 19.93 -31.68 -15.17
N ASN A 672 20.32 -31.57 -13.89
CA ASN A 672 21.59 -30.96 -13.47
C ASN A 672 22.75 -31.98 -13.31
N PHE A 673 22.49 -33.27 -13.57
CA PHE A 673 23.47 -34.35 -13.66
C PHE A 673 23.65 -34.81 -15.11
#